data_AF-A0A1I4FZQ6-F1
#
_entry.id   AF-A0A1I4FZQ6-F1
#
_cell.length_a   1.000
_cell.length_b   1.000
_cell.length_c   1.000
_cell.angle_alpha   90.00
_cell.angle_beta   90.00
_cell.angle_gamma   90.00
#
_symmetry.space_group_name_H-M   'P 1'
#
loop_
_entity.id
_entity.type
_entity.pdbx_description
1 polymer ?
#
loop_
_entity_poly.entity_id
_entity_poly.type
_entity_poly.pdbx_seq_one_letter_code
_entity_poly.pdbx_strand_id
1 'polypeptide(L)'
;MSNRVNKKLLYGSSFFVPIFLYLIIFKLHGIWPFGDATVMTGDMQYQFIDYLSYLKTIVFGNNDFSYSFSKNLGGNMAGFSAYYYNSPLNFLTLLFPSTMLPVAVGIVLLIYSGLSSLSFTYMLSKIYGEKYQSLPFSLGYSMMAFTATYFQLTIYFGNLIMLPLLILGLVRLIEDPKRNRLYIATLFLSILFNYYAGYMVCIFSVIFFTSQLLLRVKNIKDILLYKSTIAVFMLSSLIGAMLTAFNLIPAVKSLAGEKDNLSIGFFRTFPMHKVFSQFFTSAFDGNVSNGLPNIFCGIVIILLALKYFADKRFALKERVVYFTVIAFLFINLYLNTLNVVWHGFNQPIGFPYRNSYFITFMVLWVAYREIAVSDENSSNLILPGIIIALYGIAILLLYKANSKGILVDIAIVFMCVVISAVNKSHSKRIMLTTLLLFQVFDLAFNAYSAMGKFNLASLTEYQNFLSQTGEKVNWINDNDDGFFRIEKYFRRTNNDAMQFNYAGLSHFSSSEKKNKIKFMGKLGFRDNGNWAFYNESTTRFIDGLFGVRYIISQHHSTPNYYPALTEKSDYMVFGNDSALPLIFTAKESIRDIDYTKYNDPFMLQNDIADSLNGRKNEILRRIEPCKVDIINLEVQPKDGYTHYTKIDPESEAYIEYTIDVASKDVIYGYFTAPTTGEAEIICDGLDRESYFSTYRWNIINLHDFEVGKKLSIKILLKSDELDYSDAYFYYENADKVDGLFSEVKENKAELKKITSSHLSGRIDINDSDSIAVISIPYDEAWKVKVDGEAVKAKPAINMLMSFDVTKGEHEVELYYTPSGKNVGIIISLITLSILMLWEIKKRRSK
;
A
#
# COMPACT_ATOMS: atom_id res chain seq x y z
N MET A 1 -45.89 12.39 26.73
CA MET A 1 -45.39 11.02 26.99
C MET A 1 -43.97 10.88 26.42
N SER A 2 -42.96 10.79 27.28
CA SER A 2 -41.56 10.60 26.87
C SER A 2 -41.39 9.20 26.28
N ASN A 3 -41.32 9.08 24.95
CA ASN A 3 -40.98 7.83 24.26
C ASN A 3 -39.57 7.38 24.69
N ARG A 4 -39.51 6.45 25.63
CA ARG A 4 -38.25 5.87 26.13
C ARG A 4 -37.57 5.15 24.96
N VAL A 5 -36.38 5.61 24.55
CA VAL A 5 -35.62 5.01 23.46
C VAL A 5 -35.25 3.57 23.83
N ASN A 6 -35.55 2.62 22.94
CA ASN A 6 -35.15 1.24 23.11
C ASN A 6 -33.67 1.11 22.71
N LYS A 7 -32.79 0.96 23.71
CA LYS A 7 -31.33 0.90 23.50
C LYS A 7 -30.92 -0.25 22.57
N LYS A 8 -31.57 -1.41 22.67
CA LYS A 8 -31.28 -2.57 21.81
C LYS A 8 -31.61 -2.25 20.36
N LEU A 9 -32.77 -1.63 20.12
CA LEU A 9 -33.17 -1.20 18.79
C LEU A 9 -32.23 -0.12 18.24
N LEU A 10 -31.89 0.91 19.02
CA LEU A 10 -30.98 1.97 18.59
C LEU A 10 -29.62 1.42 18.14
N TYR A 11 -28.97 0.64 19.01
CA TYR A 11 -27.64 0.10 18.70
C TYR A 11 -27.71 -0.96 17.60
N GLY A 12 -28.73 -1.83 17.60
CA GLY A 12 -28.96 -2.80 16.53
C GLY A 12 -29.16 -2.12 15.17
N SER A 13 -30.04 -1.12 15.09
CA SER A 13 -30.25 -0.34 13.87
C SER A 13 -28.98 0.39 13.43
N SER A 14 -28.20 0.97 14.36
CA SER A 14 -26.94 1.63 13.99
C SER A 14 -25.94 0.67 13.33
N PHE A 15 -25.94 -0.60 13.71
CA PHE A 15 -25.06 -1.62 13.15
C PHE A 15 -25.61 -2.21 11.83
N PHE A 16 -26.88 -2.62 11.79
CA PHE A 16 -27.43 -3.37 10.66
C PHE A 16 -27.89 -2.52 9.48
N VAL A 17 -28.32 -1.26 9.70
CA VAL A 17 -28.77 -0.39 8.60
C VAL A 17 -27.67 -0.11 7.56
N PRO A 18 -26.44 0.32 7.92
CA PRO A 18 -25.40 0.55 6.90
C PRO A 18 -25.00 -0.73 6.15
N ILE A 19 -24.99 -1.89 6.84
CA ILE A 19 -24.76 -3.19 6.20
C ILE A 19 -25.82 -3.46 5.13
N PHE A 20 -27.09 -3.27 5.47
CA PHE A 20 -28.20 -3.46 4.54
C PHE A 20 -28.09 -2.53 3.32
N LEU A 21 -27.70 -1.27 3.52
CA LEU A 21 -27.49 -0.32 2.41
C LEU A 21 -26.35 -0.74 1.50
N TYR A 22 -25.21 -1.16 2.04
CA TYR A 22 -24.12 -1.70 1.23
C TYR A 22 -24.50 -3.00 0.51
N LEU A 23 -25.32 -3.87 1.09
CA LEU A 23 -25.85 -5.06 0.41
C LEU A 23 -26.74 -4.68 -0.79
N ILE A 24 -27.55 -3.62 -0.68
CA ILE A 24 -28.30 -3.09 -1.83
C ILE A 24 -27.33 -2.58 -2.89
N ILE A 25 -26.30 -1.82 -2.50
CA ILE A 25 -25.29 -1.31 -3.44
C ILE A 25 -24.55 -2.46 -4.13
N PHE A 26 -24.20 -3.52 -3.38
CA PHE A 26 -23.57 -4.73 -3.93
C PHE A 26 -24.48 -5.38 -4.96
N LYS A 27 -25.78 -5.53 -4.66
CA LYS A 27 -26.76 -6.04 -5.61
C LYS A 27 -26.83 -5.20 -6.89
N LEU A 28 -26.81 -3.87 -6.77
CA LEU A 28 -26.88 -2.96 -7.91
C LEU A 28 -25.64 -2.99 -8.81
N HIS A 29 -24.48 -3.32 -8.24
CA HIS A 29 -23.20 -3.47 -8.97
C HIS A 29 -22.88 -4.92 -9.35
N GLY A 30 -23.77 -5.87 -9.08
CA GLY A 30 -23.51 -7.29 -9.33
C GLY A 30 -22.33 -7.84 -8.51
N ILE A 31 -22.07 -7.26 -7.33
CA ILE A 31 -21.04 -7.73 -6.40
C ILE A 31 -21.56 -8.96 -5.66
N TRP A 32 -20.69 -9.95 -5.42
CA TRP A 32 -21.01 -11.13 -4.62
C TRP A 32 -21.77 -10.77 -3.32
N PRO A 33 -22.84 -11.48 -2.96
CA PRO A 33 -23.33 -12.73 -3.54
C PRO A 33 -24.32 -12.57 -4.71
N PHE A 34 -24.51 -11.36 -5.23
CA PHE A 34 -25.55 -11.08 -6.24
C PHE A 34 -25.05 -11.14 -7.69
N GLY A 35 -23.74 -11.26 -7.90
CA GLY A 35 -23.10 -11.44 -9.19
C GLY A 35 -21.62 -11.78 -9.04
N ASP A 36 -20.88 -11.71 -10.13
CA ASP A 36 -19.46 -12.13 -10.21
C ASP A 36 -18.46 -11.04 -9.79
N ALA A 37 -18.88 -9.77 -9.69
CA ALA A 37 -17.98 -8.70 -9.28
C ALA A 37 -17.59 -8.82 -7.79
N THR A 38 -16.44 -8.26 -7.44
CA THR A 38 -15.94 -8.18 -6.06
C THR A 38 -15.73 -6.72 -5.64
N VAL A 39 -15.44 -6.48 -4.36
CA VAL A 39 -15.01 -5.15 -3.90
C VAL A 39 -13.53 -4.86 -4.22
N MET A 40 -12.85 -5.72 -4.97
CA MET A 40 -11.45 -5.50 -5.31
C MET A 40 -11.34 -4.49 -6.45
N THR A 41 -10.55 -3.46 -6.20
CA THR A 41 -10.11 -2.48 -7.20
C THR A 41 -8.84 -1.80 -6.68
N GLY A 42 -8.08 -1.15 -7.56
CA GLY A 42 -6.84 -0.43 -7.23
C GLY A 42 -5.91 -1.21 -6.29
N ASP A 43 -5.46 -0.59 -5.19
CA ASP A 43 -4.50 -1.17 -4.25
C ASP A 43 -4.99 -2.50 -3.64
N MET A 44 -6.30 -2.66 -3.44
CA MET A 44 -6.84 -3.92 -2.92
C MET A 44 -6.59 -5.08 -3.90
N GLN A 45 -6.84 -4.84 -5.20
CA GLN A 45 -6.70 -5.85 -6.24
C GLN A 45 -5.24 -6.20 -6.54
N TYR A 46 -4.36 -5.19 -6.58
CA TYR A 46 -2.98 -5.33 -7.04
C TYR A 46 -1.95 -5.53 -5.92
N GLN A 47 -2.34 -5.37 -4.65
CA GLN A 47 -1.42 -5.47 -3.51
C GLN A 47 -2.06 -6.19 -2.32
N PHE A 48 -3.12 -5.62 -1.74
CA PHE A 48 -3.53 -6.02 -0.38
C PHE A 48 -4.12 -7.42 -0.33
N ILE A 49 -4.76 -7.87 -1.41
CA ILE A 49 -5.28 -9.24 -1.49
C ILE A 49 -4.16 -10.29 -1.36
N ASP A 50 -3.01 -10.04 -1.99
CA ASP A 50 -1.84 -10.93 -1.93
C ASP A 50 -1.24 -10.92 -0.52
N TYR A 51 -1.19 -9.75 0.11
CA TYR A 51 -0.71 -9.61 1.48
C TYR A 51 -1.61 -10.36 2.47
N LEU A 52 -2.94 -10.29 2.27
CA LEU A 52 -3.92 -11.02 3.07
C LEU A 52 -3.83 -12.53 2.86
N SER A 53 -3.50 -13.00 1.65
CA SER A 53 -3.17 -14.43 1.42
C SER A 53 -1.92 -14.82 2.21
N TYR A 54 -0.86 -13.99 2.16
CA TYR A 54 0.36 -14.24 2.91
C TYR A 54 0.16 -14.22 4.43
N LEU A 55 -0.73 -13.37 4.96
CA LEU A 55 -1.08 -13.36 6.39
C LEU A 55 -1.57 -14.73 6.88
N LYS A 56 -2.25 -15.51 6.03
CA LYS A 56 -2.68 -16.86 6.38
C LYS A 56 -1.50 -17.80 6.59
N THR A 57 -0.43 -17.64 5.83
CA THR A 57 0.80 -18.44 5.96
C THR A 57 1.59 -18.07 7.23
N ILE A 58 1.42 -16.85 7.74
CA ILE A 58 1.98 -16.41 9.02
C ILE A 58 1.23 -17.03 10.20
N VAL A 59 -0.09 -17.15 10.09
CA VAL A 59 -0.93 -17.66 11.19
C VAL A 59 -1.04 -19.19 11.20
N PHE A 60 -1.11 -19.82 10.02
CA PHE A 60 -1.35 -21.25 9.87
C PHE A 60 -0.18 -22.02 9.27
N GLY A 61 0.93 -21.35 8.93
CA GLY A 61 2.11 -21.96 8.34
C GLY A 61 3.40 -21.58 9.07
N ASN A 62 4.52 -21.75 8.37
CA ASN A 62 5.86 -21.57 8.94
C ASN A 62 6.44 -20.16 8.71
N ASN A 63 5.62 -19.18 8.31
CA ASN A 63 6.08 -17.79 8.19
C ASN A 63 5.81 -17.00 9.48
N ASP A 64 6.48 -15.86 9.63
CA ASP A 64 6.29 -14.96 10.75
C ASP A 64 6.28 -13.48 10.33
N PHE A 65 5.99 -12.59 11.28
CA PHE A 65 5.88 -11.14 11.07
C PHE A 65 7.24 -10.42 10.94
N SER A 66 8.36 -11.13 10.95
CA SER A 66 9.71 -10.53 11.04
C SER A 66 10.37 -10.39 9.67
N TYR A 67 10.28 -11.41 8.82
CA TYR A 67 10.93 -11.45 7.52
C TYR A 67 10.09 -12.24 6.50
N SER A 68 10.29 -11.99 5.20
CA SER A 68 9.65 -12.74 4.12
C SER A 68 10.58 -12.92 2.93
N PHE A 69 10.60 -14.13 2.35
CA PHE A 69 11.28 -14.44 1.09
C PHE A 69 10.42 -14.19 -0.15
N SER A 70 9.14 -13.85 0.04
CA SER A 70 8.21 -13.47 -1.03
C SER A 70 8.24 -11.96 -1.31
N LYS A 71 9.38 -11.30 -1.00
CA LYS A 71 9.62 -9.87 -1.12
C LYS A 71 10.90 -9.59 -1.92
N ASN A 72 10.90 -9.82 -3.23
CA ASN A 72 12.11 -9.87 -4.05
C ASN A 72 13.11 -10.90 -3.48
N LEU A 73 14.40 -10.55 -3.39
CA LEU A 73 15.44 -11.38 -2.76
C LEU A 73 15.17 -11.75 -1.29
N GLY A 74 14.18 -11.12 -0.66
CA GLY A 74 13.82 -11.23 0.74
C GLY A 74 13.75 -9.84 1.39
N GLY A 75 13.02 -9.72 2.50
CA GLY A 75 12.95 -8.44 3.18
C GLY A 75 12.31 -8.46 4.56
N ASN A 76 12.70 -7.46 5.34
CA ASN A 76 12.13 -7.11 6.63
C ASN A 76 10.61 -6.90 6.52
N MET A 77 9.85 -7.43 7.48
CA MET A 77 8.40 -7.29 7.58
C MET A 77 7.93 -6.37 8.69
N ALA A 78 8.78 -5.84 9.58
CA ALA A 78 8.35 -5.04 10.74
C ALA A 78 7.50 -3.82 10.36
N GLY A 79 8.03 -2.92 9.52
CA GLY A 79 7.29 -1.74 9.05
C GLY A 79 6.12 -2.10 8.14
N PHE A 80 6.29 -3.14 7.33
CA PHE A 80 5.25 -3.67 6.45
C PHE A 80 4.05 -4.18 7.25
N SER A 81 4.25 -5.10 8.19
CA SER A 81 3.22 -5.68 9.04
C SER A 81 2.54 -4.63 9.94
N ALA A 82 3.32 -3.70 10.50
CA ALA A 82 2.79 -2.61 11.31
C ALA A 82 1.86 -1.66 10.52
N TYR A 83 2.01 -1.62 9.19
CA TYR A 83 1.14 -0.84 8.30
C TYR A 83 -0.03 -1.67 7.75
N TYR A 84 0.22 -2.88 7.26
CA TYR A 84 -0.76 -3.65 6.48
C TYR A 84 -1.57 -4.67 7.29
N TYR A 85 -1.06 -5.22 8.39
CA TYR A 85 -1.67 -6.40 9.03
C TYR A 85 -2.40 -6.16 10.34
N ASN A 86 -1.95 -5.21 11.15
CA ASN A 86 -2.40 -5.08 12.54
C ASN A 86 -3.87 -4.67 12.73
N SER A 87 -4.58 -4.30 11.66
CA SER A 87 -6.02 -4.05 11.74
C SER A 87 -6.77 -5.34 12.14
N PRO A 88 -7.59 -5.33 13.21
CA PRO A 88 -8.26 -6.54 13.70
C PRO A 88 -9.25 -7.11 12.68
N LEU A 89 -9.76 -6.27 11.76
CA LEU A 89 -10.67 -6.72 10.71
C LEU A 89 -9.97 -7.57 9.65
N ASN A 90 -8.65 -7.42 9.46
CA ASN A 90 -7.91 -8.27 8.53
C ASN A 90 -7.89 -9.72 9.00
N PHE A 91 -7.91 -9.98 10.31
CA PHE A 91 -7.96 -11.34 10.83
C PHE A 91 -9.28 -12.06 10.53
N LEU A 92 -10.34 -11.35 10.14
CA LEU A 92 -11.58 -11.97 9.66
C LEU A 92 -11.38 -12.68 8.31
N THR A 93 -10.39 -12.26 7.51
CA THR A 93 -10.11 -12.92 6.22
C THR A 93 -9.48 -14.29 6.40
N LEU A 94 -8.88 -14.57 7.56
CA LEU A 94 -8.33 -15.88 7.91
C LEU A 94 -9.38 -16.99 7.97
N LEU A 95 -10.66 -16.63 8.16
CA LEU A 95 -11.79 -17.57 8.18
C LEU A 95 -12.15 -18.10 6.79
N PHE A 96 -11.53 -17.58 5.72
CA PHE A 96 -11.88 -17.91 4.34
C PHE A 96 -10.69 -18.55 3.60
N PRO A 97 -10.91 -19.49 2.67
CA PRO A 97 -9.87 -20.00 1.79
C PRO A 97 -9.33 -18.89 0.87
N SER A 98 -8.12 -19.06 0.32
CA SER A 98 -7.45 -17.99 -0.44
C SER A 98 -8.21 -17.61 -1.72
N THR A 99 -8.96 -18.57 -2.28
CA THR A 99 -9.91 -18.41 -3.40
C THR A 99 -11.14 -17.55 -3.08
N MET A 100 -11.44 -17.32 -1.80
CA MET A 100 -12.59 -16.53 -1.33
C MET A 100 -12.17 -15.25 -0.59
N LEU A 101 -10.89 -14.88 -0.63
CA LEU A 101 -10.42 -13.61 -0.04
C LEU A 101 -11.15 -12.38 -0.59
N PRO A 102 -11.48 -12.26 -1.89
CA PRO A 102 -12.23 -11.09 -2.39
C PRO A 102 -13.60 -10.95 -1.70
N VAL A 103 -14.25 -12.09 -1.42
CA VAL A 103 -15.51 -12.15 -0.67
C VAL A 103 -15.28 -11.76 0.79
N ALA A 104 -14.22 -12.27 1.42
CA ALA A 104 -13.87 -11.90 2.78
C ALA A 104 -13.64 -10.39 2.94
N VAL A 105 -12.97 -9.74 1.98
CA VAL A 105 -12.78 -8.28 1.95
C VAL A 105 -14.13 -7.54 1.83
N GLY A 106 -15.07 -8.06 1.03
CA GLY A 106 -16.44 -7.55 0.97
C GLY A 106 -17.15 -7.62 2.32
N ILE A 107 -17.02 -8.74 3.02
CA ILE A 107 -17.58 -8.93 4.37
C ILE A 107 -16.92 -8.00 5.40
N VAL A 108 -15.60 -7.78 5.29
CA VAL A 108 -14.86 -6.81 6.11
C VAL A 108 -15.43 -5.40 5.93
N LEU A 109 -15.73 -4.97 4.70
CA LEU A 109 -16.38 -3.68 4.43
C LEU A 109 -17.78 -3.60 5.07
N LEU A 110 -18.58 -4.65 4.98
CA LEU A 110 -19.90 -4.71 5.62
C LEU A 110 -19.78 -4.59 7.15
N ILE A 111 -18.96 -5.42 7.79
CA ILE A 111 -18.76 -5.41 9.25
C ILE A 111 -18.20 -4.05 9.71
N TYR A 112 -17.23 -3.49 8.98
CA TYR A 112 -16.72 -2.15 9.23
C TYR A 112 -17.84 -1.12 9.23
N SER A 113 -18.71 -1.13 8.20
CA SER A 113 -19.77 -0.14 8.08
C SER A 113 -20.72 -0.14 9.29
N GLY A 114 -21.03 -1.33 9.82
CA GLY A 114 -21.82 -1.52 11.02
C GLY A 114 -21.09 -1.05 12.28
N LEU A 115 -19.84 -1.46 12.48
CA LEU A 115 -19.03 -1.08 13.64
C LEU A 115 -18.75 0.43 13.68
N SER A 116 -18.47 1.04 12.53
CA SER A 116 -18.19 2.48 12.41
C SER A 116 -19.42 3.30 12.81
N SER A 117 -20.60 2.97 12.28
CA SER A 117 -21.86 3.62 12.66
C SER A 117 -22.21 3.36 14.15
N LEU A 118 -22.03 2.13 14.64
CA LEU A 118 -22.25 1.82 16.05
C LEU A 118 -21.32 2.62 16.98
N SER A 119 -20.04 2.74 16.64
CA SER A 119 -19.07 3.50 17.43
C SER A 119 -19.43 4.97 17.55
N PHE A 120 -19.90 5.58 16.46
CA PHE A 120 -20.36 6.96 16.42
C PHE A 120 -21.65 7.15 17.21
N THR A 121 -22.64 6.26 17.03
CA THR A 121 -23.88 6.26 17.83
C THR A 121 -23.59 6.07 19.32
N TYR A 122 -22.65 5.19 19.68
CA TYR A 122 -22.25 4.97 21.06
C TYR A 122 -21.61 6.21 21.67
N MET A 123 -20.68 6.86 20.96
CA MET A 123 -20.09 8.15 21.37
C MET A 123 -21.19 9.17 21.67
N LEU A 124 -22.07 9.42 20.70
CA LEU A 124 -23.15 10.40 20.84
C LEU A 124 -24.08 10.07 22.00
N SER A 125 -24.47 8.80 22.13
CA SER A 125 -25.34 8.32 23.21
C SER A 125 -24.73 8.53 24.60
N LYS A 126 -23.40 8.45 24.73
CA LYS A 126 -22.70 8.69 26.00
C LYS A 126 -22.49 10.17 26.32
N ILE A 127 -22.48 11.05 25.32
CA ILE A 127 -22.30 12.50 25.51
C ILE A 127 -23.66 13.20 25.68
N TYR A 128 -24.66 12.85 24.88
CA TYR A 128 -25.93 13.57 24.76
C TYR A 128 -27.18 12.76 25.15
N GLY A 129 -27.00 11.51 25.60
CA GLY A 129 -28.07 10.56 25.92
C GLY A 129 -28.56 9.76 24.70
N GLU A 130 -29.23 8.63 24.95
CA GLU A 130 -29.73 7.75 23.88
C GLU A 130 -30.88 8.41 23.10
N LYS A 131 -30.66 8.65 21.81
CA LYS A 131 -31.57 9.39 20.91
C LYS A 131 -31.55 8.74 19.52
N TYR A 132 -32.72 8.35 18.97
CA TYR A 132 -32.81 7.83 17.59
C TYR A 132 -32.29 8.83 16.54
N GLN A 133 -32.25 10.11 16.88
CA GLN A 133 -31.65 11.18 16.11
C GLN A 133 -30.15 10.98 15.82
N SER A 134 -29.44 10.08 16.51
CA SER A 134 -28.04 9.78 16.19
C SER A 134 -27.87 8.98 14.90
N LEU A 135 -28.89 8.23 14.47
CA LEU A 135 -28.79 7.29 13.35
C LEU A 135 -28.40 7.98 12.01
N PRO A 136 -29.04 9.09 11.58
CA PRO A 136 -28.63 9.77 10.33
C PRO A 136 -27.15 10.18 10.33
N PHE A 137 -26.63 10.61 11.48
CA PHE A 137 -25.25 11.08 11.62
C PHE A 137 -24.26 9.92 11.65
N SER A 138 -24.61 8.83 12.34
CA SER A 138 -23.74 7.65 12.35
C SER A 138 -23.67 6.96 10.99
N LEU A 139 -24.77 6.97 10.23
CA LEU A 139 -24.78 6.58 8.82
C LEU A 139 -23.90 7.51 7.99
N GLY A 140 -24.02 8.83 8.19
CA GLY A 140 -23.16 9.84 7.55
C GLY A 140 -21.66 9.64 7.83
N TYR A 141 -21.30 9.17 9.02
CA TYR A 141 -19.92 8.84 9.37
C TYR A 141 -19.44 7.55 8.68
N SER A 142 -20.25 6.50 8.74
CA SER A 142 -19.90 5.19 8.20
C SER A 142 -19.79 5.20 6.67
N MET A 143 -20.74 5.87 6.00
CA MET A 143 -20.91 5.88 4.54
C MET A 143 -20.46 7.21 3.90
N MET A 144 -19.62 7.99 4.56
CA MET A 144 -19.05 9.22 4.00
C MET A 144 -18.29 8.95 2.68
N ALA A 145 -18.09 9.99 1.87
CA ALA A 145 -17.37 9.87 0.61
C ALA A 145 -15.98 9.26 0.77
N PHE A 146 -15.27 9.53 1.88
CA PHE A 146 -14.00 8.86 2.17
C PHE A 146 -14.14 7.33 2.13
N THR A 147 -15.09 6.76 2.87
CA THR A 147 -15.34 5.30 2.84
C THR A 147 -15.78 4.86 1.45
N ALA A 148 -16.71 5.58 0.81
CA ALA A 148 -17.29 5.19 -0.47
C ALA A 148 -16.28 5.19 -1.64
N THR A 149 -15.21 5.98 -1.54
CA THR A 149 -14.18 6.10 -2.58
C THR A 149 -12.92 5.31 -2.23
N TYR A 150 -12.54 5.26 -0.95
CA TYR A 150 -11.35 4.57 -0.46
C TYR A 150 -11.70 3.24 0.25
N PHE A 151 -12.80 2.58 -0.15
CA PHE A 151 -13.18 1.26 0.39
C PHE A 151 -12.11 0.17 0.14
N GLN A 152 -11.26 0.37 -0.87
CA GLN A 152 -10.06 -0.44 -1.12
C GLN A 152 -8.97 -0.32 -0.04
N LEU A 153 -9.01 0.71 0.82
CA LEU A 153 -8.04 0.94 1.90
C LEU A 153 -8.52 0.38 3.25
N THR A 154 -8.82 -0.93 3.29
CA THR A 154 -9.34 -1.61 4.49
C THR A 154 -8.43 -1.50 5.70
N ILE A 155 -7.13 -1.26 5.49
CA ILE A 155 -6.12 -1.02 6.54
C ILE A 155 -6.48 0.14 7.48
N TYR A 156 -7.32 1.11 7.05
CA TYR A 156 -7.72 2.27 7.87
C TYR A 156 -9.04 2.08 8.62
N PHE A 157 -9.79 1.01 8.34
CA PHE A 157 -11.12 0.81 8.90
C PHE A 157 -11.10 0.70 10.43
N GLY A 158 -10.06 0.09 11.00
CA GLY A 158 -9.86 0.05 12.45
C GLY A 158 -9.77 1.44 13.07
N ASN A 159 -9.00 2.35 12.47
CA ASN A 159 -8.84 3.74 12.94
C ASN A 159 -10.14 4.54 12.84
N LEU A 160 -10.93 4.33 11.79
CA LEU A 160 -12.24 4.96 11.63
C LEU A 160 -13.23 4.50 12.70
N ILE A 161 -13.21 3.22 13.10
CA ILE A 161 -14.03 2.72 14.23
C ILE A 161 -13.52 3.29 15.58
N MET A 162 -12.20 3.43 15.73
CA MET A 162 -11.61 3.93 16.98
C MET A 162 -11.83 5.44 17.19
N LEU A 163 -11.88 6.25 16.13
CA LEU A 163 -11.94 7.70 16.26
C LEU A 163 -13.12 8.19 17.15
N PRO A 164 -14.38 7.76 16.97
CA PRO A 164 -15.47 8.19 17.85
C PRO A 164 -15.27 7.77 19.31
N LEU A 165 -14.71 6.58 19.55
CA LEU A 165 -14.40 6.10 20.90
C LEU A 165 -13.26 6.89 21.54
N LEU A 166 -12.28 7.30 20.74
CA LEU A 166 -11.19 8.17 21.16
C LEU A 166 -11.70 9.56 21.54
N ILE A 167 -12.59 10.14 20.74
CA ILE A 167 -13.23 11.42 21.06
C ILE A 167 -14.07 11.31 22.34
N LEU A 168 -14.81 10.22 22.53
CA LEU A 168 -15.49 9.95 23.81
C LEU A 168 -14.50 9.89 24.98
N GLY A 169 -13.34 9.26 24.79
CA GLY A 169 -12.26 9.22 25.76
C GLY A 169 -11.71 10.60 26.10
N LEU A 170 -11.48 11.45 25.09
CA LEU A 170 -11.03 12.83 25.27
C LEU A 170 -12.05 13.68 26.01
N VAL A 171 -13.33 13.62 25.64
CA VAL A 171 -14.39 14.37 26.33
C VAL A 171 -14.42 14.00 27.82
N ARG A 172 -14.38 12.70 28.14
CA ARG A 172 -14.34 12.23 29.53
C ARG A 172 -13.08 12.68 30.28
N LEU A 173 -11.92 12.65 29.63
CA LEU A 173 -10.65 13.10 30.21
C LEU A 173 -10.69 14.60 30.53
N ILE A 174 -11.27 15.41 29.64
CA ILE A 174 -11.37 16.86 29.83
C ILE A 174 -12.35 17.20 30.95
N GLU A 175 -13.46 16.46 31.07
CA GLU A 175 -14.42 16.60 32.17
C GLU A 175 -13.83 16.20 33.53
N ASP A 176 -13.12 15.07 33.57
CA ASP A 176 -12.45 14.57 34.75
C ASP A 176 -11.13 13.90 34.33
N PRO A 177 -9.96 14.48 34.65
CA PRO A 177 -8.66 13.91 34.31
C PRO A 177 -8.47 12.48 34.81
N LYS A 178 -9.23 12.03 35.82
CA LYS A 178 -9.21 10.64 36.30
C LYS A 178 -9.85 9.67 35.30
N ARG A 179 -10.57 10.12 34.28
CA ARG A 179 -11.27 9.26 33.29
C ARG A 179 -10.50 9.09 31.97
N ASN A 180 -9.17 9.09 32.04
CA ASN A 180 -8.28 8.98 30.87
C ASN A 180 -8.12 7.57 30.26
N ARG A 181 -8.62 6.51 30.90
CA ARG A 181 -8.42 5.11 30.46
C ARG A 181 -8.89 4.84 29.03
N LEU A 182 -10.09 5.35 28.68
CA LEU A 182 -10.65 5.14 27.35
C LEU A 182 -9.80 5.84 26.28
N TYR A 183 -9.29 7.04 26.58
CA TYR A 183 -8.38 7.75 25.69
C TYR A 183 -7.07 6.99 25.49
N ILE A 184 -6.42 6.54 26.58
CA ILE A 184 -5.18 5.74 26.49
C ILE A 184 -5.40 4.49 25.63
N ALA A 185 -6.46 3.72 25.91
CA ALA A 185 -6.73 2.46 25.20
C ALA A 185 -7.02 2.68 23.71
N THR A 186 -7.87 3.66 23.38
CA THR A 186 -8.24 3.93 21.98
C THR A 186 -7.12 4.57 21.18
N LEU A 187 -6.27 5.40 21.80
CA LEU A 187 -5.07 5.93 21.16
C LEU A 187 -4.04 4.82 20.90
N PHE A 188 -3.77 3.98 21.90
CA PHE A 188 -2.94 2.78 21.76
C PHE A 188 -3.41 1.90 20.60
N LEU A 189 -4.71 1.56 20.56
CA LEU A 189 -5.29 0.74 19.49
C LEU A 189 -5.22 1.43 18.13
N SER A 190 -5.44 2.75 18.06
CA SER A 190 -5.34 3.50 16.80
C SER A 190 -3.92 3.47 16.23
N ILE A 191 -2.89 3.62 17.07
CA ILE A 191 -1.49 3.53 16.63
C ILE A 191 -1.13 2.09 16.28
N LEU A 192 -1.60 1.11 17.04
CA LEU A 192 -1.32 -0.30 16.81
C LEU A 192 -1.92 -0.81 15.50
N PHE A 193 -3.19 -0.49 15.22
CA PHE A 193 -3.91 -0.98 14.04
C PHE A 193 -3.26 -0.53 12.74
N ASN A 194 -2.79 0.71 12.70
CA ASN A 194 -2.01 1.25 11.60
C ASN A 194 -1.26 2.50 12.10
N TYR A 195 0.07 2.46 12.15
CA TYR A 195 0.85 3.57 12.71
C TYR A 195 0.67 4.89 11.95
N TYR A 196 0.38 4.80 10.65
CA TYR A 196 0.26 5.95 9.75
C TYR A 196 -1.04 6.73 9.98
N ALA A 197 -2.19 6.05 9.98
CA ALA A 197 -3.47 6.64 10.37
C ALA A 197 -3.49 6.98 11.88
N GLY A 198 -2.81 6.19 12.71
CA GLY A 198 -2.61 6.47 14.14
C GLY A 198 -1.88 7.79 14.39
N TYR A 199 -0.84 8.09 13.61
CA TYR A 199 -0.15 9.38 13.63
C TYR A 199 -1.09 10.54 13.30
N MET A 200 -1.92 10.41 12.25
CA MET A 200 -2.92 11.43 11.92
C MET A 200 -3.96 11.61 13.05
N VAL A 201 -4.38 10.52 13.69
CA VAL A 201 -5.28 10.56 14.86
C VAL A 201 -4.61 11.26 16.05
N CYS A 202 -3.30 11.14 16.25
CA CYS A 202 -2.57 11.89 17.28
C CYS A 202 -2.65 13.40 17.02
N ILE A 203 -2.40 13.85 15.79
CA ILE A 203 -2.52 15.26 15.40
C ILE A 203 -3.95 15.75 15.65
N PHE A 204 -4.96 15.02 15.17
CA PHE A 204 -6.35 15.40 15.37
C PHE A 204 -6.74 15.43 16.85
N SER A 205 -6.20 14.53 17.68
CA SER A 205 -6.44 14.53 19.13
C SER A 205 -5.99 15.83 19.78
N VAL A 206 -4.84 16.38 19.36
CA VAL A 206 -4.33 17.67 19.86
C VAL A 206 -5.24 18.82 19.42
N ILE A 207 -5.64 18.84 18.14
CA ILE A 207 -6.56 19.86 17.59
C ILE A 207 -7.90 19.83 18.34
N PHE A 208 -8.49 18.65 18.48
CA PHE A 208 -9.76 18.47 19.16
C PHE A 208 -9.66 18.85 20.64
N PHE A 209 -8.67 18.34 21.38
CA PHE A 209 -8.45 18.68 22.79
C PHE A 209 -8.29 20.19 22.99
N THR A 210 -7.49 20.85 22.15
CA THR A 210 -7.27 22.30 22.20
C THR A 210 -8.57 23.06 21.97
N SER A 211 -9.36 22.66 20.96
CA SER A 211 -10.66 23.29 20.69
C SER A 211 -11.59 23.19 21.91
N GLN A 212 -11.68 22.02 22.54
CA GLN A 212 -12.54 21.78 23.69
C GLN A 212 -12.07 22.52 24.94
N LEU A 213 -10.76 22.72 25.09
CA LEU A 213 -10.18 23.52 26.17
C LEU A 213 -10.47 25.01 25.96
N LEU A 214 -10.30 25.52 24.73
CA LEU A 214 -10.61 26.90 24.36
C LEU A 214 -12.07 27.24 24.65
N LEU A 215 -13.00 26.31 24.45
CA LEU A 215 -14.42 26.52 24.79
C LEU A 215 -14.66 26.74 26.29
N ARG A 216 -13.88 26.09 27.16
CA ARG A 216 -14.06 26.12 28.62
C ARG A 216 -13.43 27.33 29.32
N VAL A 217 -12.33 27.87 28.79
CA VAL A 217 -11.63 29.04 29.37
C VAL A 217 -12.34 30.35 29.03
N LYS A 218 -12.40 31.36 29.92
CA LYS A 218 -12.98 32.66 29.53
C LYS A 218 -11.97 33.47 28.71
N ASN A 219 -10.74 33.53 29.21
CA ASN A 219 -9.60 34.18 28.56
C ASN A 219 -8.44 33.20 28.37
N ILE A 220 -7.49 33.52 27.49
CA ILE A 220 -6.33 32.64 27.22
C ILE A 220 -5.47 32.39 28.45
N LYS A 221 -5.44 33.35 29.41
CA LYS A 221 -4.73 33.21 30.69
C LYS A 221 -5.32 32.12 31.59
N ASP A 222 -6.61 31.82 31.44
CA ASP A 222 -7.32 30.81 32.26
C ASP A 222 -6.96 29.37 31.86
N ILE A 223 -6.18 29.18 30.78
CA ILE A 223 -5.65 27.87 30.37
C ILE A 223 -4.85 27.23 31.53
N LEU A 224 -4.16 28.03 32.34
CA LEU A 224 -3.40 27.55 33.49
C LEU A 224 -4.27 26.87 34.56
N LEU A 225 -5.57 27.18 34.62
CA LEU A 225 -6.53 26.49 35.50
C LEU A 225 -6.69 25.01 35.12
N TYR A 226 -6.42 24.67 33.85
CA TYR A 226 -6.51 23.31 33.31
C TYR A 226 -5.16 22.61 33.20
N LYS A 227 -4.10 23.12 33.87
CA LYS A 227 -2.75 22.53 33.84
C LYS A 227 -2.73 21.03 34.15
N SER A 228 -3.55 20.57 35.10
CA SER A 228 -3.66 19.15 35.43
C SER A 228 -4.27 18.34 34.29
N THR A 229 -5.30 18.86 33.62
CA THR A 229 -5.94 18.21 32.47
C THR A 229 -4.98 18.12 31.29
N ILE A 230 -4.23 19.20 31.03
CA ILE A 230 -3.20 19.25 29.98
C ILE A 230 -2.09 18.24 30.25
N ALA A 231 -1.56 18.21 31.48
CA ALA A 231 -0.53 17.25 31.88
C ALA A 231 -1.01 15.80 31.76
N VAL A 232 -2.25 15.51 32.19
CA VAL A 232 -2.83 14.16 32.06
C VAL A 232 -3.05 13.79 30.61
N PHE A 233 -3.51 14.71 29.75
CA PHE A 233 -3.61 14.48 28.32
C PHE A 233 -2.25 14.11 27.73
N MET A 234 -1.22 14.93 27.92
CA MET A 234 0.14 14.66 27.41
C MET A 234 0.70 13.33 27.90
N LEU A 235 0.59 13.05 29.20
CA LEU A 235 1.06 11.79 29.78
C LEU A 235 0.27 10.59 29.24
N SER A 236 -1.03 10.73 29.05
CA SER A 236 -1.90 9.68 28.50
C SER A 236 -1.61 9.42 27.02
N SER A 237 -1.29 10.48 26.24
CA SER A 237 -0.84 10.34 24.85
C SER A 237 0.50 9.62 24.78
N LEU A 238 1.45 9.99 25.64
CA LEU A 238 2.76 9.33 25.73
C LEU A 238 2.63 7.86 26.13
N ILE A 239 1.81 7.54 27.14
CA ILE A 239 1.55 6.15 27.55
C ILE A 239 0.92 5.36 26.39
N GLY A 240 -0.08 5.92 25.70
CA GLY A 240 -0.72 5.28 24.55
C GLY A 240 0.28 4.93 23.45
N ALA A 241 1.20 5.85 23.13
CA ALA A 241 2.26 5.62 22.15
C ALA A 241 3.31 4.60 22.66
N MET A 242 3.80 4.74 23.89
CA MET A 242 4.81 3.82 24.46
C MET A 242 4.30 2.39 24.61
N LEU A 243 3.00 2.18 24.83
CA LEU A 243 2.42 0.83 24.82
C LEU A 243 2.59 0.16 23.44
N THR A 244 2.65 0.90 22.34
CA THR A 244 2.91 0.37 21.00
C THR A 244 4.38 0.18 20.65
N ALA A 245 5.32 0.50 21.55
CA ALA A 245 6.76 0.51 21.25
C ALA A 245 7.29 -0.83 20.71
N PHE A 246 6.76 -1.97 21.16
CA PHE A 246 7.11 -3.31 20.66
C PHE A 246 6.94 -3.46 19.14
N ASN A 247 6.00 -2.72 18.54
CA ASN A 247 5.69 -2.73 17.11
C ASN A 247 6.24 -1.48 16.41
N LEU A 248 6.10 -0.31 17.06
CA LEU A 248 6.45 0.98 16.47
C LEU A 248 7.97 1.18 16.32
N ILE A 249 8.79 0.76 17.30
CA ILE A 249 10.25 0.92 17.22
C ILE A 249 10.84 0.08 16.07
N PRO A 250 10.51 -1.22 15.93
CA PRO A 250 10.93 -2.01 14.77
C PRO A 250 10.47 -1.42 13.45
N ALA A 251 9.22 -0.93 13.38
CA ALA A 251 8.68 -0.32 12.17
C ALA A 251 9.47 0.92 11.75
N VAL A 252 9.73 1.85 12.67
CA VAL A 252 10.53 3.05 12.40
C VAL A 252 11.93 2.68 11.92
N LYS A 253 12.59 1.71 12.57
CA LYS A 253 13.93 1.26 12.17
C LYS A 253 13.94 0.58 10.80
N SER A 254 12.89 -0.17 10.45
CA SER A 254 12.83 -0.82 9.13
C SER A 254 12.60 0.15 7.98
N LEU A 255 11.92 1.28 8.24
CA LEU A 255 11.56 2.29 7.24
C LEU A 255 12.63 3.39 7.07
N ALA A 256 13.62 3.44 7.96
CA ALA A 256 14.72 4.40 7.87
C ALA A 256 15.47 4.25 6.54
N GLY A 257 15.73 5.36 5.83
CA GLY A 257 16.39 5.35 4.53
C GLY A 257 15.46 5.14 3.32
N GLU A 258 14.16 4.84 3.50
CA GLU A 258 13.24 4.64 2.38
C GLU A 258 12.73 5.96 1.76
N LYS A 259 12.58 7.00 2.60
CA LYS A 259 11.96 8.29 2.23
C LYS A 259 12.56 9.48 2.99
N ASP A 260 13.88 9.62 2.94
CA ASP A 260 14.60 10.68 3.68
C ASP A 260 14.50 12.08 3.04
N ASN A 261 13.78 12.24 1.94
CA ASN A 261 13.62 13.53 1.27
C ASN A 261 12.45 14.30 1.89
N LEU A 262 12.78 15.28 2.73
CA LEU A 262 11.85 16.27 3.24
C LEU A 262 11.19 17.02 2.06
N SER A 263 9.88 16.83 1.88
CA SER A 263 9.18 17.39 0.72
C SER A 263 8.29 18.56 1.12
N ILE A 264 8.91 19.69 1.49
CA ILE A 264 8.18 20.91 1.84
C ILE A 264 8.03 21.79 0.59
N GLY A 265 6.80 21.99 0.13
CA GLY A 265 6.47 22.96 -0.91
C GLY A 265 5.39 23.95 -0.47
N PHE A 266 5.53 25.22 -0.86
CA PHE A 266 4.53 26.25 -0.59
C PHE A 266 3.64 26.50 -1.82
N PHE A 267 2.86 25.48 -2.19
CA PHE A 267 1.94 25.54 -3.32
C PHE A 267 0.60 24.89 -2.99
N ARG A 268 -0.38 25.19 -3.84
CA ARG A 268 -1.77 24.72 -3.73
C ARG A 268 -1.87 23.32 -4.33
N THR A 269 -2.49 22.39 -3.62
CA THR A 269 -2.67 21.00 -4.07
C THR A 269 -3.88 20.83 -5.00
N PHE A 270 -4.86 21.73 -4.93
CA PHE A 270 -6.05 21.72 -5.79
C PHE A 270 -6.64 23.13 -5.98
N PRO A 271 -7.47 23.37 -7.00
CA PRO A 271 -8.22 24.62 -7.15
C PRO A 271 -9.32 24.77 -6.08
N MET A 272 -9.21 25.81 -5.24
CA MET A 272 -10.11 26.05 -4.11
C MET A 272 -11.60 26.13 -4.50
N HIS A 273 -11.93 26.73 -5.64
CA HIS A 273 -13.30 26.86 -6.11
C HIS A 273 -13.96 25.49 -6.41
N LYS A 274 -13.18 24.45 -6.74
CA LYS A 274 -13.71 23.12 -7.07
C LYS A 274 -13.95 22.25 -5.83
N VAL A 275 -13.20 22.42 -4.73
CA VAL A 275 -13.33 21.53 -3.55
C VAL A 275 -14.72 21.53 -2.95
N PHE A 276 -15.43 22.64 -3.06
CA PHE A 276 -16.77 22.77 -2.52
C PHE A 276 -17.83 21.96 -3.28
N SER A 277 -17.53 21.47 -4.50
CA SER A 277 -18.41 20.48 -5.16
C SER A 277 -18.42 19.15 -4.40
N GLN A 278 -17.38 18.87 -3.60
CA GLN A 278 -17.26 17.65 -2.78
C GLN A 278 -18.22 17.62 -1.58
N PHE A 279 -19.03 18.68 -1.40
CA PHE A 279 -20.15 18.70 -0.46
C PHE A 279 -21.47 18.20 -1.09
N PHE A 280 -21.47 17.81 -2.36
CA PHE A 280 -22.64 17.28 -3.04
C PHE A 280 -22.47 15.81 -3.41
N THR A 281 -23.60 15.16 -3.63
CA THR A 281 -23.67 13.76 -4.05
C THR A 281 -23.12 13.58 -5.46
N SER A 282 -22.44 12.43 -5.68
CA SER A 282 -21.86 12.06 -6.97
C SER A 282 -20.70 12.99 -7.39
N ALA A 283 -20.03 13.64 -6.42
CA ALA A 283 -18.91 14.53 -6.67
C ALA A 283 -17.57 13.82 -6.98
N PHE A 284 -17.47 12.52 -6.71
CA PHE A 284 -16.29 11.72 -7.03
C PHE A 284 -16.24 11.43 -8.54
N ASP A 285 -15.12 11.77 -9.17
CA ASP A 285 -14.92 11.67 -10.62
C ASP A 285 -14.26 10.35 -11.05
N GLY A 286 -13.79 9.52 -10.11
CA GLY A 286 -13.05 8.29 -10.39
C GLY A 286 -11.53 8.41 -10.17
N ASN A 287 -11.00 9.62 -9.98
CA ASN A 287 -9.57 9.84 -9.84
C ASN A 287 -9.16 9.90 -8.36
N VAL A 288 -8.53 8.84 -7.86
CA VAL A 288 -8.03 8.80 -6.49
C VAL A 288 -6.70 9.55 -6.31
N SER A 289 -5.87 9.58 -7.35
CA SER A 289 -4.48 10.07 -7.32
C SER A 289 -4.36 11.58 -7.39
N ASN A 290 -5.13 12.21 -8.27
CA ASN A 290 -5.12 13.66 -8.54
C ASN A 290 -6.50 14.30 -8.34
N GLY A 291 -7.42 13.60 -7.67
CA GLY A 291 -8.78 14.07 -7.41
C GLY A 291 -8.85 15.17 -6.36
N LEU A 292 -10.07 15.46 -5.91
CA LEU A 292 -10.34 16.39 -4.81
C LEU A 292 -10.54 15.64 -3.49
N PRO A 293 -10.44 16.32 -2.33
CA PRO A 293 -10.75 15.73 -1.03
C PRO A 293 -12.15 15.13 -0.94
N ASN A 294 -12.24 13.85 -0.53
CA ASN A 294 -13.51 13.17 -0.31
C ASN A 294 -14.10 13.55 1.06
N ILE A 295 -15.04 14.50 1.10
CA ILE A 295 -15.58 15.10 2.34
C ILE A 295 -17.11 14.98 2.51
N PHE A 296 -17.84 14.56 1.48
CA PHE A 296 -19.29 14.42 1.53
C PHE A 296 -19.77 13.48 2.63
N CYS A 297 -20.85 13.84 3.33
CA CYS A 297 -21.45 13.04 4.40
C CYS A 297 -22.99 13.15 4.45
N GLY A 298 -23.61 13.49 3.32
CA GLY A 298 -25.05 13.71 3.19
C GLY A 298 -25.44 15.19 3.28
N ILE A 299 -26.29 15.63 2.35
CA ILE A 299 -26.68 17.03 2.21
C ILE A 299 -27.49 17.53 3.41
N VAL A 300 -28.26 16.64 4.04
CA VAL A 300 -29.02 16.97 5.27
C VAL A 300 -28.07 17.33 6.41
N ILE A 301 -26.94 16.62 6.54
CA ILE A 301 -25.93 16.92 7.57
C ILE A 301 -25.27 18.28 7.31
N ILE A 302 -24.94 18.57 6.05
CA ILE A 302 -24.33 19.83 5.66
C ILE A 302 -25.29 21.00 5.93
N LEU A 303 -26.57 20.83 5.59
CA LEU A 303 -27.63 21.79 5.91
C LEU A 303 -27.72 22.08 7.42
N LEU A 304 -27.65 21.05 8.25
CA LEU A 304 -27.68 21.18 9.72
C LEU A 304 -26.39 21.81 10.28
N ALA A 305 -25.23 21.51 9.70
CA ALA A 305 -23.98 22.16 10.07
C ALA A 305 -24.00 23.66 9.76
N LEU A 306 -24.51 24.07 8.59
CA LEU A 306 -24.68 25.49 8.27
C LEU A 306 -25.66 26.17 9.21
N LYS A 307 -26.76 25.48 9.55
CA LYS A 307 -27.72 25.97 10.56
C LYS A 307 -27.03 26.22 11.90
N TYR A 308 -26.22 25.27 12.39
CA TYR A 308 -25.48 25.42 13.64
C TYR A 308 -24.67 26.72 13.71
N PHE A 309 -23.96 27.07 12.64
CA PHE A 309 -23.16 28.31 12.59
C PHE A 309 -24.02 29.57 12.50
N ALA A 310 -25.22 29.50 11.91
CA ALA A 310 -26.17 30.60 11.88
C ALA A 310 -26.95 30.77 13.20
N ASP A 311 -27.04 29.72 14.01
CA ASP A 311 -27.92 29.68 15.18
C ASP A 311 -27.34 30.45 16.38
N LYS A 312 -28.07 31.47 16.84
CA LYS A 312 -27.67 32.37 17.92
C LYS A 312 -27.80 31.74 19.32
N ARG A 313 -28.44 30.58 19.46
CA ARG A 313 -28.51 29.83 20.74
C ARG A 313 -27.13 29.35 21.18
N PHE A 314 -26.23 29.09 20.22
CA PHE A 314 -24.85 28.76 20.51
C PHE A 314 -24.01 30.03 20.63
N ALA A 315 -23.19 30.09 21.68
CA ALA A 315 -22.30 31.22 21.92
C ALA A 315 -21.42 31.48 20.69
N LEU A 316 -21.21 32.77 20.35
CA LEU A 316 -20.38 33.16 19.21
C LEU A 316 -18.99 32.53 19.28
N LYS A 317 -18.37 32.58 20.47
CA LYS A 317 -17.07 31.96 20.75
C LYS A 317 -17.00 30.51 20.30
N GLU A 318 -18.05 29.76 20.57
CA GLU A 318 -18.11 28.35 20.25
C GLU A 318 -18.21 28.08 18.76
N ARG A 319 -19.10 28.81 18.08
CA ARG A 319 -19.24 28.76 16.62
C ARG A 319 -17.94 29.14 15.94
N VAL A 320 -17.25 30.18 16.42
CA VAL A 320 -15.95 30.61 15.88
C VAL A 320 -14.86 29.54 16.10
N VAL A 321 -14.78 28.93 17.29
CA VAL A 321 -13.77 27.88 17.55
C VAL A 321 -13.97 26.68 16.61
N TYR A 322 -15.19 26.16 16.47
CA TYR A 322 -15.41 25.03 15.57
C TYR A 322 -15.28 25.38 14.10
N PHE A 323 -15.72 26.57 13.69
CA PHE A 323 -15.48 27.06 12.33
C PHE A 323 -13.97 27.13 12.03
N THR A 324 -13.19 27.64 12.98
CA THR A 324 -11.72 27.74 12.86
C THR A 324 -11.09 26.36 12.73
N VAL A 325 -11.54 25.37 13.50
CA VAL A 325 -11.04 23.98 13.38
C VAL A 325 -11.35 23.41 12.01
N ILE A 326 -12.59 23.53 11.52
CA ILE A 326 -12.98 23.02 10.19
C ILE A 326 -12.19 23.74 9.09
N ALA A 327 -12.10 25.07 9.15
CA ALA A 327 -11.33 25.87 8.19
C ALA A 327 -9.84 25.50 8.20
N PHE A 328 -9.26 25.31 9.39
CA PHE A 328 -7.88 24.84 9.53
C PHE A 328 -7.70 23.49 8.85
N LEU A 329 -8.55 22.50 9.12
CA LEU A 329 -8.48 21.18 8.48
C LEU A 329 -8.58 21.28 6.94
N PHE A 330 -9.42 22.18 6.40
CA PHE A 330 -9.46 22.46 4.95
C PHE A 330 -8.15 23.03 4.42
N ILE A 331 -7.57 24.02 5.10
CA ILE A 331 -6.30 24.65 4.71
C ILE A 331 -5.17 23.61 4.72
N ASN A 332 -5.20 22.63 5.64
CA ASN A 332 -4.24 21.54 5.68
C ASN A 332 -4.26 20.67 4.42
N LEU A 333 -5.42 20.47 3.80
CA LEU A 333 -5.52 19.73 2.53
C LEU A 333 -5.03 20.58 1.36
N TYR A 334 -5.27 21.89 1.41
CA TYR A 334 -5.03 22.84 0.32
C TYR A 334 -3.56 23.24 0.15
N LEU A 335 -2.83 23.44 1.24
CA LEU A 335 -1.42 23.82 1.21
C LEU A 335 -0.52 22.59 1.32
N ASN A 336 0.38 22.38 0.35
CA ASN A 336 1.24 21.20 0.31
C ASN A 336 2.06 21.03 1.60
N THR A 337 2.71 22.09 2.10
CA THR A 337 3.47 22.07 3.36
C THR A 337 2.67 21.49 4.53
N LEU A 338 1.41 21.89 4.67
CA LEU A 338 0.57 21.40 5.75
C LEU A 338 0.09 19.98 5.47
N ASN A 339 -0.22 19.66 4.21
CA ASN A 339 -0.65 18.30 3.84
C ASN A 339 0.44 17.27 4.15
N VAL A 340 1.70 17.56 3.82
CA VAL A 340 2.81 16.63 4.09
C VAL A 340 3.06 16.43 5.59
N VAL A 341 2.74 17.40 6.46
CA VAL A 341 2.82 17.21 7.92
C VAL A 341 1.92 16.05 8.37
N TRP A 342 0.72 15.90 7.81
CA TRP A 342 -0.17 14.77 8.10
C TRP A 342 0.36 13.45 7.54
N HIS A 343 1.25 13.51 6.55
CA HIS A 343 1.84 12.37 5.85
C HIS A 343 3.28 12.06 6.34
N GLY A 344 3.65 12.54 7.52
CA GLY A 344 4.99 12.30 8.08
C GLY A 344 6.10 12.98 7.27
N PHE A 345 5.82 14.17 6.74
CA PHE A 345 6.70 15.01 5.91
C PHE A 345 7.06 14.46 4.54
N ASN A 346 6.30 13.47 4.07
CA ASN A 346 6.45 12.85 2.76
C ASN A 346 5.31 13.21 1.82
N GLN A 347 5.61 13.34 0.51
CA GLN A 347 4.56 13.53 -0.49
C GLN A 347 3.67 12.27 -0.55
N PRO A 348 2.35 12.41 -0.38
CA PRO A 348 1.46 11.31 -0.66
C PRO A 348 1.47 10.95 -2.15
N ILE A 349 1.52 9.66 -2.43
CA ILE A 349 1.25 9.10 -3.76
C ILE A 349 -0.11 8.40 -3.72
N GLY A 350 -0.90 8.55 -4.79
CA GLY A 350 -2.15 7.84 -5.05
C GLY A 350 -3.39 8.26 -4.25
N PHE A 351 -3.25 8.71 -3.00
CA PHE A 351 -4.38 9.12 -2.16
C PHE A 351 -4.00 10.36 -1.32
N PRO A 352 -3.98 11.56 -1.92
CA PRO A 352 -3.38 12.75 -1.31
C PRO A 352 -4.11 13.33 -0.10
N TYR A 353 -5.38 12.95 0.12
CA TYR A 353 -6.22 13.50 1.19
C TYR A 353 -6.72 12.43 2.16
N ARG A 354 -5.82 11.53 2.59
CA ARG A 354 -6.13 10.44 3.55
C ARG A 354 -6.69 10.94 4.89
N ASN A 355 -6.49 12.21 5.23
CA ASN A 355 -6.97 12.90 6.43
C ASN A 355 -8.30 13.66 6.22
N SER A 356 -8.96 13.58 5.06
CA SER A 356 -10.20 14.33 4.81
C SER A 356 -11.37 13.94 5.74
N TYR A 357 -11.39 12.71 6.25
CA TYR A 357 -12.44 12.23 7.15
C TYR A 357 -12.53 12.98 8.48
N PHE A 358 -11.46 13.67 8.91
CA PHE A 358 -11.53 14.54 10.10
C PHE A 358 -12.42 15.76 9.89
N ILE A 359 -12.48 16.29 8.65
CA ILE A 359 -13.40 17.36 8.28
C ILE A 359 -14.83 16.84 8.41
N THR A 360 -15.12 15.70 7.78
CA THR A 360 -16.43 15.04 7.86
C THR A 360 -16.84 14.76 9.30
N PHE A 361 -15.93 14.26 10.14
CA PHE A 361 -16.18 14.05 11.56
C PHE A 361 -16.58 15.34 12.28
N MET A 362 -15.87 16.45 12.05
CA MET A 362 -16.19 17.74 12.67
C MET A 362 -17.52 18.33 12.16
N VAL A 363 -17.84 18.16 10.89
CA VAL A 363 -19.14 18.55 10.31
C VAL A 363 -20.28 17.78 10.98
N LEU A 364 -20.14 16.46 11.11
CA LEU A 364 -21.11 15.60 11.82
C LEU A 364 -21.24 15.97 13.30
N TRP A 365 -20.12 16.31 13.96
CA TRP A 365 -20.08 16.75 15.36
C TRP A 365 -20.94 18.00 15.59
N VAL A 366 -20.72 19.07 14.80
CA VAL A 366 -21.49 20.32 14.95
C VAL A 366 -22.94 20.17 14.51
N ALA A 367 -23.20 19.39 13.45
CA ALA A 367 -24.55 19.14 12.97
C ALA A 367 -25.39 18.34 13.99
N TYR A 368 -24.79 17.36 14.68
CA TYR A 368 -25.51 16.64 15.72
C TYR A 368 -25.79 17.54 16.92
N ARG A 369 -24.85 18.42 17.25
CA ARG A 369 -25.00 19.37 18.36
C ARG A 369 -26.20 20.30 18.18
N GLU A 370 -26.46 20.77 16.96
CA GLU A 370 -27.66 21.54 16.60
C GLU A 370 -28.95 20.78 16.97
N ILE A 371 -29.05 19.50 16.61
CA ILE A 371 -30.24 18.69 16.93
C ILE A 371 -30.31 18.32 18.40
N ALA A 372 -29.16 18.04 19.04
CA ALA A 372 -29.11 17.55 20.41
C ALA A 372 -29.61 18.58 21.43
N VAL A 373 -29.42 19.88 21.15
CA VAL A 373 -29.76 21.01 22.00
C VAL A 373 -31.10 21.66 21.61
N SER A 374 -31.68 21.33 20.45
CA SER A 374 -32.88 22.04 19.98
C SER A 374 -34.18 21.68 20.70
N ASP A 375 -34.78 22.68 21.35
CA ASP A 375 -36.18 22.68 21.75
C ASP A 375 -37.14 22.85 20.56
N GLU A 376 -38.43 22.61 20.79
CA GLU A 376 -39.47 22.39 19.77
C GLU A 376 -39.65 23.51 18.73
N ASN A 377 -39.09 24.72 18.92
CA ASN A 377 -39.58 25.93 18.24
C ASN A 377 -38.60 26.67 17.29
N SER A 378 -37.42 26.13 16.96
CA SER A 378 -36.44 26.87 16.11
C SER A 378 -35.98 26.10 14.87
N SER A 379 -36.92 25.60 14.07
CA SER A 379 -36.64 24.75 12.91
C SER A 379 -36.20 25.49 11.64
N ASN A 380 -36.11 26.82 11.57
CA ASN A 380 -35.94 27.52 10.29
C ASN A 380 -34.69 27.09 9.50
N LEU A 381 -34.90 26.29 8.44
CA LEU A 381 -33.88 25.82 7.50
C LEU A 381 -33.79 26.69 6.23
N ILE A 382 -34.58 27.75 6.10
CA ILE A 382 -34.72 28.53 4.87
C ILE A 382 -33.38 29.13 4.44
N LEU A 383 -32.69 29.86 5.32
CA LEU A 383 -31.44 30.53 4.97
C LEU A 383 -30.32 29.53 4.60
N PRO A 384 -30.03 28.49 5.42
CA PRO A 384 -29.10 27.42 5.02
C PRO A 384 -29.50 26.75 3.70
N GLY A 385 -30.80 26.51 3.48
CA GLY A 385 -31.31 25.89 2.26
C GLY A 385 -31.11 26.75 1.02
N ILE A 386 -31.37 28.06 1.11
CA ILE A 386 -31.11 29.02 0.03
C ILE A 386 -29.62 29.06 -0.30
N ILE A 387 -28.74 29.09 0.70
CA ILE A 387 -27.28 29.09 0.50
C ILE A 387 -26.86 27.84 -0.28
N ILE A 388 -27.30 26.65 0.14
CA ILE A 388 -26.95 25.41 -0.55
C ILE A 388 -27.52 25.38 -1.97
N ALA A 389 -28.78 25.81 -2.16
CA ALA A 389 -29.43 25.79 -3.47
C ALA A 389 -28.77 26.75 -4.47
N LEU A 390 -28.53 28.01 -4.07
CA LEU A 390 -27.84 28.99 -4.91
C LEU A 390 -26.42 28.53 -5.24
N TYR A 391 -25.74 27.92 -4.28
CA TYR A 391 -24.40 27.40 -4.49
C TYR A 391 -24.37 26.19 -5.43
N GLY A 392 -25.31 25.26 -5.28
CA GLY A 392 -25.47 24.13 -6.20
C GLY A 392 -25.77 24.59 -7.64
N ILE A 393 -26.64 25.59 -7.79
CA ILE A 393 -26.91 26.23 -9.09
C ILE A 393 -25.65 26.88 -9.65
N ALA A 394 -24.89 27.62 -8.84
CA ALA A 394 -23.63 28.23 -9.27
C ALA A 394 -22.63 27.17 -9.77
N ILE A 395 -22.49 26.03 -9.09
CA ILE A 395 -21.64 24.92 -9.56
C ILE A 395 -22.13 24.39 -10.91
N LEU A 396 -23.43 24.12 -11.06
CA LEU A 396 -24.00 23.62 -12.31
C LEU A 396 -23.70 24.57 -13.49
N LEU A 397 -23.84 25.87 -13.26
CA LEU A 397 -23.57 26.91 -14.27
C LEU A 397 -22.08 27.07 -14.58
N LEU A 398 -21.23 27.10 -13.55
CA LEU A 398 -19.79 27.38 -13.69
C LEU A 398 -19.01 26.22 -14.31
N TYR A 399 -19.39 24.97 -14.00
CA TYR A 399 -18.60 23.80 -14.40
C TYR A 399 -19.22 22.98 -15.53
N LYS A 400 -20.37 23.42 -16.09
CA LYS A 400 -21.17 22.66 -17.08
C LYS A 400 -21.32 21.19 -16.67
N ALA A 401 -21.39 20.94 -15.37
CA ALA A 401 -21.32 19.60 -14.82
C ALA A 401 -22.66 18.91 -15.05
N ASN A 402 -22.65 17.76 -15.71
CA ASN A 402 -23.81 16.87 -15.77
C ASN A 402 -23.95 16.15 -14.42
N SER A 403 -24.40 16.85 -13.39
CA SER A 403 -24.44 16.29 -12.03
C SER A 403 -25.87 16.12 -11.57
N LYS A 404 -26.50 15.02 -12.02
CA LYS A 404 -27.79 14.53 -11.49
C LYS A 404 -27.81 14.52 -9.95
N GLY A 405 -26.66 14.26 -9.31
CA GLY A 405 -26.47 14.34 -7.86
C GLY A 405 -26.78 15.72 -7.25
N ILE A 406 -26.26 16.81 -7.83
CA ILE A 406 -26.52 18.18 -7.32
C ILE A 406 -28.01 18.52 -7.43
N LEU A 407 -28.68 18.12 -8.52
CA LEU A 407 -30.12 18.35 -8.67
C LEU A 407 -30.94 17.57 -7.64
N VAL A 408 -30.55 16.33 -7.34
CA VAL A 408 -31.12 15.52 -6.25
C VAL A 408 -30.93 16.23 -4.91
N ASP A 409 -29.74 16.74 -4.62
CA ASP A 409 -29.44 17.45 -3.38
C ASP A 409 -30.26 18.73 -3.23
N ILE A 410 -30.39 19.52 -4.30
CA ILE A 410 -31.24 20.71 -4.33
C ILE A 410 -32.70 20.34 -4.05
N ALA A 411 -33.20 19.25 -4.64
CA ALA A 411 -34.56 18.77 -4.39
C ALA A 411 -34.74 18.31 -2.93
N ILE A 412 -33.77 17.58 -2.36
CA ILE A 412 -33.79 17.17 -0.95
C ILE A 412 -33.81 18.40 -0.03
N VAL A 413 -32.95 19.38 -0.30
CA VAL A 413 -32.88 20.64 0.47
C VAL A 413 -34.19 21.40 0.38
N PHE A 414 -34.76 21.54 -0.83
CA PHE A 414 -36.06 22.17 -1.02
C PHE A 414 -37.15 21.47 -0.21
N MET A 415 -37.22 20.15 -0.26
CA MET A 415 -38.16 19.35 0.54
C MET A 415 -37.95 19.55 2.05
N CYS A 416 -36.70 19.59 2.53
CA CYS A 416 -36.39 19.87 3.93
C CYS A 416 -36.89 21.27 4.36
N VAL A 417 -36.70 22.28 3.52
CA VAL A 417 -37.16 23.65 3.77
C VAL A 417 -38.70 23.71 3.80
N VAL A 418 -39.37 23.09 2.82
CA VAL A 418 -40.85 23.05 2.76
C VAL A 418 -41.43 22.33 3.98
N ILE A 419 -40.89 21.17 4.35
CA ILE A 419 -41.33 20.41 5.53
C ILE A 419 -41.16 21.25 6.80
N SER A 420 -40.02 21.94 6.93
CA SER A 420 -39.77 22.84 8.06
C SER A 420 -40.72 24.03 8.11
N ALA A 421 -41.20 24.53 6.96
CA ALA A 421 -42.10 25.68 6.87
C ALA A 421 -43.58 25.31 7.10
N VAL A 422 -44.01 24.14 6.61
CA VAL A 422 -45.41 23.67 6.67
C VAL A 422 -45.74 23.02 8.02
N ASN A 423 -44.79 22.30 8.64
CA ASN A 423 -45.04 21.55 9.87
C ASN A 423 -44.86 22.41 11.14
N LYS A 424 -45.64 23.49 11.27
CA LYS A 424 -45.61 24.42 12.43
C LYS A 424 -46.03 23.80 13.78
N SER A 425 -46.58 22.57 13.77
CA SER A 425 -47.07 21.83 14.95
C SER A 425 -46.13 20.67 15.39
N HIS A 426 -44.96 20.53 14.75
CA HIS A 426 -43.82 19.71 15.19
C HIS A 426 -44.15 18.33 15.81
N SER A 427 -44.68 17.39 15.02
CA SER A 427 -44.33 15.99 15.31
C SER A 427 -42.86 15.80 14.95
N LYS A 428 -41.95 16.07 15.92
CA LYS A 428 -40.50 15.86 15.82
C LYS A 428 -40.18 14.52 15.17
N ARG A 429 -40.99 13.48 15.46
CA ARG A 429 -40.88 12.15 14.89
C ARG A 429 -41.02 12.11 13.37
N ILE A 430 -42.02 12.78 12.79
CA ILE A 430 -42.23 12.79 11.33
C ILE A 430 -41.07 13.49 10.63
N MET A 431 -40.71 14.70 11.07
CA MET A 431 -39.60 15.45 10.49
C MET A 431 -38.27 14.67 10.55
N LEU A 432 -37.95 14.07 11.71
CA LEU A 432 -36.75 13.25 11.87
C LEU A 432 -36.77 11.99 11.01
N THR A 433 -37.94 11.37 10.82
CA THR A 433 -38.08 10.19 9.96
C THR A 433 -37.85 10.56 8.50
N THR A 434 -38.38 11.70 8.05
CA THR A 434 -38.16 12.20 6.69
C THR A 434 -36.71 12.61 6.44
N LEU A 435 -36.07 13.31 7.39
CA LEU A 435 -34.64 13.65 7.31
C LEU A 435 -33.77 12.39 7.26
N LEU A 436 -34.10 11.36 8.05
CA LEU A 436 -33.42 10.07 7.99
C LEU A 436 -33.59 9.40 6.61
N LEU A 437 -34.80 9.40 6.04
CA LEU A 437 -35.05 8.81 4.72
C LEU A 437 -34.25 9.51 3.61
N PHE A 438 -34.22 10.85 3.61
CA PHE A 438 -33.40 11.61 2.66
C PHE A 438 -31.92 11.34 2.85
N GLN A 439 -31.44 11.35 4.10
CA GLN A 439 -30.04 11.05 4.39
C GLN A 439 -29.63 9.64 3.94
N VAL A 440 -30.49 8.64 4.16
CA VAL A 440 -30.26 7.25 3.74
C VAL A 440 -30.18 7.15 2.22
N PHE A 441 -31.13 7.75 1.50
CA PHE A 441 -31.15 7.76 0.04
C PHE A 441 -29.89 8.44 -0.53
N ASP A 442 -29.55 9.60 0.01
CA ASP A 442 -28.46 10.44 -0.45
C ASP A 442 -27.09 9.78 -0.28
N LEU A 443 -26.83 9.22 0.90
CA LEU A 443 -25.61 8.45 1.17
C LEU A 443 -25.52 7.19 0.30
N ALA A 444 -26.63 6.45 0.13
CA ALA A 444 -26.66 5.26 -0.70
C ALA A 444 -26.42 5.61 -2.17
N PHE A 445 -27.01 6.71 -2.67
CA PHE A 445 -26.80 7.18 -4.04
C PHE A 445 -25.37 7.64 -4.28
N ASN A 446 -24.78 8.38 -3.32
CA ASN A 446 -23.37 8.76 -3.40
C ASN A 446 -22.44 7.54 -3.40
N ALA A 447 -22.66 6.59 -2.51
CA ALA A 447 -21.84 5.38 -2.43
C ALA A 447 -21.99 4.50 -3.69
N TYR A 448 -23.21 4.31 -4.19
CA TYR A 448 -23.47 3.65 -5.47
C TYR A 448 -22.73 4.34 -6.60
N SER A 449 -22.86 5.66 -6.71
CA SER A 449 -22.20 6.44 -7.77
C SER A 449 -20.68 6.37 -7.68
N ALA A 450 -20.10 6.43 -6.48
CA ALA A 450 -18.65 6.40 -6.29
C ALA A 450 -18.06 5.03 -6.60
N MET A 451 -18.68 3.95 -6.12
CA MET A 451 -18.25 2.59 -6.43
C MET A 451 -18.35 2.28 -7.93
N GLY A 452 -19.37 2.81 -8.60
CA GLY A 452 -19.55 2.67 -10.05
C GLY A 452 -18.51 3.40 -10.91
N LYS A 453 -17.58 4.16 -10.32
CA LYS A 453 -16.45 4.76 -11.03
C LYS A 453 -15.25 3.82 -11.14
N PHE A 454 -15.23 2.73 -10.39
CA PHE A 454 -14.14 1.77 -10.39
C PHE A 454 -14.44 0.60 -11.30
N ASN A 455 -13.38 0.05 -11.91
CA ASN A 455 -13.44 -1.28 -12.48
C ASN A 455 -13.29 -2.29 -11.33
N LEU A 456 -14.34 -3.09 -11.10
CA LEU A 456 -14.41 -4.06 -10.01
C LEU A 456 -13.97 -5.43 -10.54
N ALA A 457 -13.02 -6.06 -9.87
CA ALA A 457 -12.46 -7.33 -10.33
C ALA A 457 -13.48 -8.49 -10.24
N SER A 458 -13.40 -9.41 -11.20
CA SER A 458 -14.17 -10.66 -11.23
C SER A 458 -13.70 -11.64 -10.16
N LEU A 459 -14.64 -12.27 -9.46
CA LEU A 459 -14.36 -13.37 -8.54
C LEU A 459 -13.91 -14.61 -9.31
N THR A 460 -14.59 -14.94 -10.41
CA THR A 460 -14.28 -16.10 -11.25
C THR A 460 -12.87 -16.01 -11.86
N GLU A 461 -12.47 -14.86 -12.41
CA GLU A 461 -11.11 -14.68 -12.95
C GLU A 461 -10.04 -14.85 -11.87
N TYR A 462 -10.27 -14.27 -10.67
CA TYR A 462 -9.37 -14.43 -9.54
C TYR A 462 -9.26 -15.91 -9.13
N GLN A 463 -10.38 -16.62 -9.04
CA GLN A 463 -10.39 -18.04 -8.67
C GLN A 463 -9.71 -18.93 -9.71
N ASN A 464 -9.94 -18.68 -11.00
CA ASN A 464 -9.31 -19.42 -12.09
C ASN A 464 -7.80 -19.25 -12.07
N PHE A 465 -7.32 -18.01 -11.93
CA PHE A 465 -5.88 -17.73 -11.82
C PHE A 465 -5.24 -18.45 -10.62
N LEU A 466 -5.90 -18.40 -9.45
CA LEU A 466 -5.44 -19.10 -8.25
C LEU A 466 -5.41 -20.61 -8.43
N SER A 467 -6.42 -21.18 -9.07
CA SER A 467 -6.50 -22.63 -9.30
C SER A 467 -5.40 -23.09 -10.24
N GLN A 468 -5.27 -22.45 -11.41
CA GLN A 468 -4.31 -22.85 -12.44
C GLN A 468 -2.86 -22.67 -11.97
N THR A 469 -2.53 -21.52 -11.38
CA THR A 469 -1.17 -21.26 -10.89
C THR A 469 -0.88 -22.05 -9.62
N GLY A 470 -1.86 -22.16 -8.72
CA GLY A 470 -1.72 -22.89 -7.46
C GLY A 470 -1.50 -24.38 -7.67
N GLU A 471 -2.12 -24.99 -8.68
CA GLU A 471 -1.85 -26.38 -9.09
C GLU A 471 -0.37 -26.59 -9.43
N LYS A 472 0.24 -25.67 -10.21
CA LYS A 472 1.66 -25.78 -10.61
C LYS A 472 2.61 -25.54 -9.44
N VAL A 473 2.30 -24.57 -8.57
CA VAL A 473 3.09 -24.34 -7.35
C VAL A 473 3.02 -25.54 -6.40
N ASN A 474 1.83 -26.14 -6.22
CA ASN A 474 1.69 -27.35 -5.41
C ASN A 474 2.45 -28.52 -6.01
N TRP A 475 2.35 -28.73 -7.33
CA TRP A 475 3.11 -29.77 -8.02
C TRP A 475 4.62 -29.62 -7.78
N ILE A 476 5.15 -28.39 -7.83
CA ILE A 476 6.57 -28.14 -7.52
C ILE A 476 6.88 -28.55 -6.07
N ASN A 477 6.11 -28.08 -5.10
CA ASN A 477 6.32 -28.38 -3.68
C ASN A 477 6.16 -29.88 -3.34
N ASP A 478 5.32 -30.61 -4.07
CA ASP A 478 5.11 -32.04 -3.88
C ASP A 478 6.27 -32.89 -4.45
N ASN A 479 7.04 -32.34 -5.40
CA ASN A 479 8.15 -33.03 -6.07
C ASN A 479 9.54 -32.58 -5.60
N ASP A 480 9.66 -31.45 -4.90
CA ASP A 480 10.92 -30.91 -4.39
C ASP A 480 10.70 -30.16 -3.07
N ASP A 481 11.29 -30.70 -1.99
CA ASP A 481 11.21 -30.15 -0.63
C ASP A 481 12.34 -29.16 -0.30
N GLY A 482 13.19 -28.85 -1.29
CA GLY A 482 14.28 -27.90 -1.15
C GLY A 482 13.83 -26.46 -0.90
N PHE A 483 14.77 -25.61 -0.47
CA PHE A 483 14.53 -24.17 -0.40
C PHE A 483 15.13 -23.48 -1.62
N PHE A 484 14.27 -23.11 -2.56
CA PHE A 484 14.63 -22.48 -3.84
C PHE A 484 13.65 -21.36 -4.19
N ARG A 485 13.91 -20.66 -5.29
CA ARG A 485 13.00 -19.66 -5.85
C ARG A 485 12.20 -20.19 -7.01
N ILE A 486 10.97 -19.69 -7.13
CA ILE A 486 10.05 -19.95 -8.24
C ILE A 486 9.74 -18.61 -8.91
N GLU A 487 9.71 -18.59 -10.23
CA GLU A 487 9.32 -17.42 -11.01
C GLU A 487 8.32 -17.72 -12.10
N LYS A 488 7.73 -16.67 -12.69
CA LYS A 488 6.67 -16.79 -13.70
C LYS A 488 6.85 -15.78 -14.82
N TYR A 489 6.51 -16.15 -16.06
CA TYR A 489 6.47 -15.24 -17.22
C TYR A 489 5.13 -14.52 -17.42
N PHE A 490 4.21 -14.73 -16.50
CA PHE A 490 2.92 -14.07 -16.47
C PHE A 490 2.65 -13.58 -15.05
N ARG A 491 1.79 -12.57 -14.92
CA ARG A 491 1.46 -11.96 -13.64
C ARG A 491 -0.02 -11.63 -13.53
N ARG A 492 -0.56 -11.83 -12.33
CA ARG A 492 -1.78 -11.11 -11.92
C ARG A 492 -1.39 -9.82 -11.20
N THR A 493 -0.40 -9.90 -10.30
CA THR A 493 0.18 -8.74 -9.63
C THR A 493 1.69 -8.89 -9.47
N ASN A 494 2.36 -7.82 -9.02
CA ASN A 494 3.78 -7.87 -8.65
C ASN A 494 4.01 -8.66 -7.34
N ASN A 495 2.97 -9.16 -6.69
CA ASN A 495 3.02 -9.80 -5.37
C ASN A 495 2.53 -11.26 -5.42
N ASP A 496 2.49 -11.88 -6.59
CA ASP A 496 2.07 -13.28 -6.77
C ASP A 496 2.90 -14.24 -5.88
N ALA A 497 4.16 -13.93 -5.57
CA ALA A 497 4.97 -14.71 -4.63
C ALA A 497 4.36 -14.77 -3.23
N MET A 498 3.78 -13.65 -2.74
CA MET A 498 3.04 -13.62 -1.48
C MET A 498 1.71 -14.38 -1.57
N GLN A 499 1.05 -14.32 -2.73
CA GLN A 499 -0.22 -15.02 -2.97
C GLN A 499 -0.07 -16.54 -2.79
N PHE A 500 1.00 -17.10 -3.34
CA PHE A 500 1.27 -18.55 -3.40
C PHE A 500 2.35 -19.03 -2.43
N ASN A 501 2.90 -18.15 -1.59
CA ASN A 501 3.88 -18.49 -0.56
C ASN A 501 5.18 -19.13 -1.07
N TYR A 502 5.69 -18.70 -2.22
CA TYR A 502 7.02 -19.10 -2.69
C TYR A 502 8.03 -17.97 -2.51
N ALA A 503 9.32 -18.30 -2.50
CA ALA A 503 10.39 -17.31 -2.54
C ALA A 503 10.55 -16.80 -3.98
N GLY A 504 10.43 -15.49 -4.18
CA GLY A 504 10.38 -14.89 -5.52
C GLY A 504 10.95 -13.48 -5.56
N LEU A 505 11.62 -13.15 -6.66
CA LEU A 505 12.31 -11.94 -7.06
C LEU A 505 11.38 -10.77 -7.47
N SER A 506 10.06 -10.98 -7.48
CA SER A 506 9.05 -9.96 -7.75
C SER A 506 8.33 -9.50 -6.49
N HIS A 507 8.22 -8.18 -6.29
CA HIS A 507 7.49 -7.58 -5.18
C HIS A 507 7.23 -6.09 -5.38
N PHE A 508 6.06 -5.64 -4.93
CA PHE A 508 5.77 -4.23 -4.74
C PHE A 508 5.16 -3.98 -3.37
N SER A 509 5.70 -3.01 -2.63
CA SER A 509 5.02 -2.39 -1.50
C SER A 509 5.52 -0.97 -1.27
N SER A 510 4.75 -0.15 -0.55
CA SER A 510 5.17 1.21 -0.19
C SER A 510 6.29 1.27 0.84
N SER A 511 6.70 0.13 1.39
CA SER A 511 7.77 -0.03 2.40
C SER A 511 8.92 -0.90 1.87
N GLU A 512 9.20 -0.81 0.58
CA GLU A 512 10.28 -1.58 -0.03
C GLU A 512 11.53 -0.71 -0.19
N LYS A 513 12.72 -1.28 0.12
CA LYS A 513 13.95 -0.50 0.15
C LYS A 513 14.41 -0.17 -1.27
N LYS A 514 14.67 1.13 -1.52
CA LYS A 514 15.10 1.64 -2.84
C LYS A 514 16.43 1.06 -3.33
N ASN A 515 17.38 0.80 -2.43
CA ASN A 515 18.67 0.21 -2.80
C ASN A 515 18.49 -1.21 -3.38
N LYS A 516 17.58 -2.02 -2.83
CA LYS A 516 17.25 -3.34 -3.37
C LYS A 516 16.61 -3.24 -4.76
N ILE A 517 15.66 -2.32 -4.94
CA ILE A 517 15.04 -2.06 -6.26
C ILE A 517 16.11 -1.70 -7.30
N LYS A 518 17.01 -0.77 -6.95
CA LYS A 518 18.13 -0.36 -7.82
C LYS A 518 19.09 -1.51 -8.13
N PHE A 519 19.39 -2.36 -7.14
CA PHE A 519 20.24 -3.54 -7.36
C PHE A 519 19.63 -4.49 -8.37
N MET A 520 18.33 -4.78 -8.26
CA MET A 520 17.61 -5.57 -9.28
C MET A 520 17.73 -4.89 -10.66
N GLY A 521 17.51 -3.57 -10.76
CA GLY A 521 17.69 -2.83 -12.01
C GLY A 521 19.09 -2.97 -12.61
N LYS A 522 20.14 -2.85 -11.78
CA LYS A 522 21.54 -3.00 -12.19
C LYS A 522 21.92 -4.41 -12.66
N LEU A 523 21.15 -5.43 -12.29
CA LEU A 523 21.30 -6.80 -12.81
C LEU A 523 20.50 -7.04 -14.10
N GLY A 524 19.71 -6.05 -14.54
CA GLY A 524 18.92 -6.11 -15.76
C GLY A 524 17.44 -6.44 -15.57
N PHE A 525 16.93 -6.46 -14.34
CA PHE A 525 15.49 -6.58 -14.08
C PHE A 525 14.76 -5.26 -14.35
N ARG A 526 13.43 -5.32 -14.53
CA ARG A 526 12.62 -4.10 -14.65
C ARG A 526 12.51 -3.40 -13.30
N ASP A 527 13.03 -2.18 -13.18
CA ASP A 527 12.85 -1.33 -12.00
C ASP A 527 12.29 0.08 -12.32
N ASN A 528 11.15 0.46 -11.72
CA ASN A 528 10.57 1.79 -11.97
C ASN A 528 10.81 2.78 -10.81
N GLY A 529 11.75 2.45 -9.92
CA GLY A 529 12.02 3.19 -8.69
C GLY A 529 11.04 2.94 -7.53
N ASN A 530 9.90 2.28 -7.78
CA ASN A 530 8.91 1.90 -6.75
C ASN A 530 8.79 0.38 -6.58
N TRP A 531 9.02 -0.39 -7.63
CA TRP A 531 9.04 -1.85 -7.61
C TRP A 531 10.12 -2.39 -8.55
N ALA A 532 10.50 -3.64 -8.30
CA ALA A 532 11.27 -4.46 -9.22
C ALA A 532 10.56 -5.81 -9.38
N PHE A 533 10.61 -6.39 -10.57
CA PHE A 533 10.02 -7.71 -10.80
C PHE A 533 10.73 -8.51 -11.88
N TYR A 534 10.57 -9.83 -11.76
CA TYR A 534 10.96 -10.83 -12.73
C TYR A 534 10.04 -10.70 -13.95
N ASN A 535 10.61 -10.30 -15.09
CA ASN A 535 9.88 -10.19 -16.34
C ASN A 535 10.14 -11.43 -17.22
N GLU A 536 9.60 -11.45 -18.44
CA GLU A 536 9.68 -12.59 -19.37
C GLU A 536 11.11 -13.05 -19.72
N SER A 537 12.16 -12.29 -19.42
CA SER A 537 13.54 -12.67 -19.74
C SER A 537 14.56 -12.09 -18.75
N THR A 538 15.50 -12.97 -18.40
CA THR A 538 16.74 -12.77 -17.63
C THR A 538 17.83 -13.66 -18.24
N THR A 539 19.09 -13.43 -17.90
CA THR A 539 20.22 -14.31 -18.27
C THR A 539 20.19 -15.61 -17.46
N ARG A 540 20.63 -16.73 -18.04
CA ARG A 540 20.72 -18.03 -17.35
C ARG A 540 21.60 -17.96 -16.09
N PHE A 541 22.67 -17.16 -16.13
CA PHE A 541 23.54 -16.92 -14.98
C PHE A 541 22.78 -16.35 -13.78
N ILE A 542 21.95 -15.32 -13.98
CA ILE A 542 21.18 -14.68 -12.90
C ILE A 542 20.13 -15.61 -12.29
N ASP A 543 19.43 -16.38 -13.13
CA ASP A 543 18.49 -17.40 -12.65
C ASP A 543 19.23 -18.42 -11.76
N GLY A 544 20.41 -18.86 -12.22
CA GLY A 544 21.26 -19.79 -11.49
C GLY A 544 21.76 -19.22 -10.15
N LEU A 545 22.32 -18.01 -10.16
CA LEU A 545 22.89 -17.33 -9.00
C LEU A 545 21.87 -17.13 -7.87
N PHE A 546 20.62 -16.77 -8.21
CA PHE A 546 19.56 -16.56 -7.22
C PHE A 546 18.76 -17.82 -6.90
N GLY A 547 19.16 -18.98 -7.43
CA GLY A 547 18.49 -20.25 -7.15
C GLY A 547 17.06 -20.28 -7.67
N VAL A 548 16.78 -19.65 -8.81
CA VAL A 548 15.51 -19.80 -9.54
C VAL A 548 15.52 -21.18 -10.18
N ARG A 549 14.95 -22.15 -9.45
CA ARG A 549 14.95 -23.57 -9.84
C ARG A 549 13.78 -23.92 -10.75
N TYR A 550 12.66 -23.21 -10.61
CA TYR A 550 11.46 -23.46 -11.40
C TYR A 550 10.88 -22.18 -11.98
N ILE A 551 10.44 -22.28 -13.24
CA ILE A 551 9.73 -21.20 -13.94
C ILE A 551 8.38 -21.73 -14.41
N ILE A 552 7.31 -21.01 -14.13
CA ILE A 552 5.97 -21.29 -14.66
C ILE A 552 5.71 -20.37 -15.85
N SER A 553 5.40 -20.94 -17.00
CA SER A 553 5.20 -20.19 -18.24
C SER A 553 3.90 -20.60 -18.93
N GLN A 554 3.27 -19.63 -19.61
CA GLN A 554 2.15 -19.87 -20.53
C GLN A 554 2.62 -20.26 -21.93
N HIS A 555 3.94 -20.21 -22.18
CA HIS A 555 4.57 -20.60 -23.44
C HIS A 555 5.13 -22.02 -23.35
N HIS A 556 5.23 -22.69 -24.50
CA HIS A 556 5.76 -24.05 -24.61
C HIS A 556 7.30 -24.13 -24.59
N SER A 557 7.97 -23.00 -24.45
CA SER A 557 9.41 -22.89 -24.26
C SER A 557 9.72 -21.71 -23.34
N THR A 558 10.97 -21.64 -22.89
CA THR A 558 11.51 -20.50 -22.16
C THR A 558 12.62 -19.85 -22.97
N PRO A 559 12.89 -18.54 -22.81
CA PRO A 559 14.00 -17.89 -23.51
C PRO A 559 15.36 -18.54 -23.23
N ASN A 560 15.56 -19.11 -22.04
CA ASN A 560 16.81 -19.76 -21.64
C ASN A 560 16.81 -21.28 -21.93
N TYR A 561 15.82 -21.77 -22.70
CA TYR A 561 15.67 -23.16 -23.15
C TYR A 561 15.68 -24.21 -22.03
N TYR A 562 15.17 -23.87 -20.86
CA TYR A 562 14.98 -24.84 -19.78
C TYR A 562 14.05 -25.99 -20.22
N PRO A 563 14.31 -27.23 -19.78
CA PRO A 563 13.44 -28.38 -20.07
C PRO A 563 12.08 -28.23 -19.38
N ALA A 564 11.02 -28.60 -20.11
CA ALA A 564 9.68 -28.72 -19.55
C ALA A 564 9.60 -29.98 -18.66
N LEU A 565 9.05 -29.83 -17.46
CA LEU A 565 8.86 -30.91 -16.50
C LEU A 565 7.42 -31.43 -16.45
N THR A 566 6.47 -30.63 -16.95
CA THR A 566 5.05 -31.01 -17.05
C THR A 566 4.63 -31.14 -18.51
N GLU A 567 3.57 -31.91 -18.76
CA GLU A 567 2.97 -32.03 -20.08
C GLU A 567 2.46 -30.68 -20.63
N LYS A 568 2.32 -30.60 -21.96
CA LYS A 568 1.83 -29.39 -22.64
C LYS A 568 0.41 -29.04 -22.16
N SER A 569 0.28 -27.86 -21.59
CA SER A 569 -0.98 -27.26 -21.14
C SER A 569 -0.86 -25.73 -21.12
N ASP A 570 -1.91 -25.02 -20.70
CA ASP A 570 -1.92 -23.55 -20.61
C ASP A 570 -0.87 -22.98 -19.67
N TYR A 571 -0.40 -23.78 -18.70
CA TYR A 571 0.68 -23.42 -17.78
C TYR A 571 1.63 -24.60 -17.63
N MET A 572 2.89 -24.40 -17.97
CA MET A 572 3.93 -25.43 -17.89
C MET A 572 4.98 -25.05 -16.85
N VAL A 573 5.52 -26.06 -16.17
CA VAL A 573 6.66 -25.91 -15.26
C VAL A 573 7.93 -26.29 -16.00
N PHE A 574 8.95 -25.44 -15.90
CA PHE A 574 10.27 -25.64 -16.46
C PHE A 574 11.32 -25.71 -15.35
N GLY A 575 12.32 -26.59 -15.50
CA GLY A 575 13.37 -26.83 -14.51
C GLY A 575 14.72 -26.21 -14.89
N ASN A 576 15.36 -25.55 -13.94
CA ASN A 576 16.73 -25.06 -14.05
C ASN A 576 17.67 -25.88 -13.16
N ASP A 577 18.32 -26.91 -13.72
CA ASP A 577 19.24 -27.77 -12.99
C ASP A 577 20.54 -27.07 -12.59
N SER A 578 20.83 -25.91 -13.20
CA SER A 578 22.00 -25.07 -12.89
C SER A 578 21.75 -24.11 -11.73
N ALA A 579 20.54 -24.07 -11.17
CA ALA A 579 20.20 -23.27 -9.98
C ALA A 579 21.14 -23.59 -8.79
N LEU A 580 21.81 -22.57 -8.26
CA LEU A 580 22.59 -22.69 -7.03
C LEU A 580 21.65 -22.80 -5.82
N PRO A 581 22.04 -23.55 -4.77
CA PRO A 581 21.42 -23.41 -3.46
C PRO A 581 21.48 -21.95 -2.98
N LEU A 582 20.55 -21.56 -2.11
CA LEU A 582 20.50 -20.15 -1.65
C LEU A 582 21.71 -19.76 -0.79
N ILE A 583 22.48 -20.74 -0.33
CA ILE A 583 23.82 -20.60 0.26
C ILE A 583 24.82 -21.29 -0.66
N PHE A 584 25.91 -20.63 -1.01
CA PHE A 584 26.97 -21.17 -1.87
C PHE A 584 28.33 -20.57 -1.49
N THR A 585 29.41 -21.10 -2.08
CA THR A 585 30.77 -20.59 -1.86
C THR A 585 31.18 -19.61 -2.96
N ALA A 586 31.99 -18.62 -2.58
CA ALA A 586 32.64 -17.70 -3.51
C ALA A 586 34.01 -17.26 -2.96
N LYS A 587 34.84 -16.61 -3.78
CA LYS A 587 36.08 -15.97 -3.32
C LYS A 587 35.81 -14.68 -2.58
N GLU A 588 36.73 -14.30 -1.69
CA GLU A 588 36.67 -13.04 -0.93
C GLU A 588 36.47 -11.80 -1.82
N SER A 589 37.00 -11.83 -3.06
CA SER A 589 36.88 -10.75 -4.06
C SER A 589 35.43 -10.36 -4.38
N ILE A 590 34.44 -11.23 -4.13
CA ILE A 590 33.02 -10.90 -4.31
C ILE A 590 32.57 -9.73 -3.41
N ARG A 591 33.28 -9.49 -2.30
CA ARG A 591 33.03 -8.37 -1.39
C ARG A 591 33.54 -7.04 -1.92
N ASP A 592 34.46 -7.05 -2.88
CA ASP A 592 35.02 -5.85 -3.49
C ASP A 592 34.11 -5.28 -4.61
N ILE A 593 33.15 -6.08 -5.08
CA ILE A 593 32.19 -5.64 -6.10
C ILE A 593 31.21 -4.64 -5.50
N ASP A 594 31.15 -3.46 -6.11
CA ASP A 594 30.14 -2.45 -5.81
C ASP A 594 29.24 -2.26 -7.03
N TYR A 595 28.05 -2.86 -6.99
CA TYR A 595 27.08 -2.85 -8.08
C TYR A 595 26.71 -1.44 -8.56
N THR A 596 26.89 -0.40 -7.72
CA THR A 596 26.53 0.97 -8.06
C THR A 596 27.42 1.59 -9.14
N LYS A 597 28.61 1.01 -9.38
CA LYS A 597 29.60 1.48 -10.36
C LYS A 597 29.35 0.99 -11.79
N TYR A 598 28.39 0.08 -11.98
CA TYR A 598 28.13 -0.56 -13.27
C TYR A 598 26.97 0.11 -13.98
N ASN A 599 27.12 0.38 -15.28
CA ASN A 599 26.02 0.78 -16.16
C ASN A 599 25.61 -0.35 -17.10
N ASP A 600 26.57 -1.17 -17.52
CA ASP A 600 26.35 -2.40 -18.28
C ASP A 600 26.02 -3.55 -17.30
N PRO A 601 24.78 -4.10 -17.32
CA PRO A 601 24.40 -5.19 -16.42
C PRO A 601 25.17 -6.48 -16.70
N PHE A 602 25.62 -6.71 -17.94
CA PHE A 602 26.34 -7.94 -18.32
C PHE A 602 27.77 -7.93 -17.79
N MET A 603 28.42 -6.77 -17.71
CA MET A 603 29.71 -6.62 -17.04
C MET A 603 29.62 -6.94 -15.54
N LEU A 604 28.59 -6.44 -14.86
CA LEU A 604 28.37 -6.77 -13.45
C LEU A 604 28.21 -8.28 -13.27
N GLN A 605 27.45 -8.93 -14.15
CA GLN A 605 27.27 -10.38 -14.11
C GLN A 605 28.58 -11.16 -14.32
N ASN A 606 29.42 -10.75 -15.28
CA ASN A 606 30.74 -11.35 -15.48
C ASN A 606 31.63 -11.21 -14.23
N ASP A 607 31.70 -10.03 -13.62
CA ASP A 607 32.54 -9.80 -12.44
C ASP A 607 32.07 -10.62 -11.23
N ILE A 608 30.75 -10.80 -11.09
CA ILE A 608 30.17 -11.71 -10.08
C ILE A 608 30.58 -13.15 -10.38
N ALA A 609 30.44 -13.60 -11.63
CA ALA A 609 30.82 -14.95 -12.05
C ALA A 609 32.30 -15.24 -11.78
N ASP A 610 33.17 -14.31 -12.14
CA ASP A 610 34.61 -14.41 -11.94
C ASP A 610 35.00 -14.49 -10.46
N SER A 611 34.20 -13.85 -9.59
CA SER A 611 34.40 -13.94 -8.14
C SER A 611 33.89 -15.23 -7.52
N LEU A 612 33.11 -16.06 -8.21
CA LEU A 612 32.67 -17.36 -7.68
C LEU A 612 33.84 -18.34 -7.54
N ASN A 613 34.74 -18.38 -8.53
CA ASN A 613 35.90 -19.28 -8.55
C ASN A 613 37.27 -18.57 -8.63
N GLY A 614 37.29 -17.23 -8.70
CA GLY A 614 38.51 -16.42 -8.77
C GLY A 614 39.20 -16.46 -10.14
N ARG A 615 38.51 -16.87 -11.20
CA ARG A 615 39.03 -17.01 -12.56
C ARG A 615 38.17 -16.25 -13.55
N LYS A 616 38.78 -15.79 -14.65
CA LYS A 616 38.03 -15.15 -15.73
C LYS A 616 37.26 -16.20 -16.53
N ASN A 617 35.94 -16.26 -16.35
CA ASN A 617 35.08 -17.27 -16.97
C ASN A 617 34.61 -16.83 -18.37
N GLU A 618 34.42 -15.51 -18.57
CA GLU A 618 33.86 -14.95 -19.81
C GLU A 618 32.54 -15.63 -20.20
N ILE A 619 31.62 -15.75 -19.24
CA ILE A 619 30.29 -16.34 -19.44
C ILE A 619 29.44 -15.49 -20.40
N LEU A 620 29.63 -14.16 -20.36
CA LEU A 620 28.99 -13.19 -21.23
C LEU A 620 30.04 -12.51 -22.09
N ARG A 621 29.90 -12.61 -23.43
CA ARG A 621 30.83 -12.02 -24.39
C ARG A 621 30.16 -10.89 -25.16
N ARG A 622 30.74 -9.69 -25.10
CA ARG A 622 30.20 -8.50 -25.75
C ARG A 622 30.20 -8.64 -27.27
N ILE A 623 29.13 -8.16 -27.91
CA ILE A 623 28.97 -8.10 -29.36
C ILE A 623 28.93 -6.63 -29.75
N GLU A 624 29.87 -6.21 -30.60
CA GLU A 624 29.83 -4.87 -31.18
C GLU A 624 28.98 -4.90 -32.46
N PRO A 625 28.04 -3.94 -32.63
CA PRO A 625 27.28 -3.84 -33.87
C PRO A 625 28.21 -3.48 -35.03
N CYS A 626 28.09 -4.20 -36.14
CA CYS A 626 28.86 -3.95 -37.36
C CYS A 626 28.29 -2.77 -38.17
N LYS A 627 27.04 -2.37 -37.90
CA LYS A 627 26.38 -1.21 -38.50
C LYS A 627 25.35 -0.61 -37.54
N VAL A 628 25.23 0.71 -37.54
CA VAL A 628 24.15 1.45 -36.87
C VAL A 628 23.56 2.45 -37.87
N ASP A 629 22.29 2.28 -38.22
CA ASP A 629 21.55 3.20 -39.09
C ASP A 629 20.59 4.05 -38.25
N ILE A 630 20.58 5.36 -38.50
CA ILE A 630 19.66 6.32 -37.89
C ILE A 630 18.78 6.87 -39.01
N ILE A 631 17.50 6.55 -38.97
CA ILE A 631 16.55 6.85 -40.05
C ILE A 631 15.48 7.81 -39.54
N ASN A 632 15.29 8.92 -40.27
CA ASN A 632 14.27 9.94 -39.99
C ASN A 632 14.35 10.59 -38.58
N LEU A 633 15.57 10.70 -38.02
CA LEU A 633 15.81 11.29 -36.71
C LEU A 633 16.87 12.40 -36.77
N GLU A 634 16.55 13.54 -36.18
CA GLU A 634 17.51 14.56 -35.78
C GLU A 634 18.17 14.14 -34.46
N VAL A 635 19.50 14.28 -34.38
CA VAL A 635 20.30 13.77 -33.27
C VAL A 635 20.88 14.94 -32.47
N GLN A 636 20.53 15.02 -31.19
CA GLN A 636 21.01 16.06 -30.27
C GLN A 636 21.70 15.43 -29.06
N PRO A 637 23.04 15.38 -29.04
CA PRO A 637 23.79 14.87 -27.89
C PRO A 637 23.52 15.69 -26.62
N LYS A 638 23.33 15.01 -25.49
CA LYS A 638 23.22 15.57 -24.14
C LYS A 638 24.27 14.91 -23.22
N ASP A 639 24.41 15.42 -22.01
CA ASP A 639 25.31 14.81 -21.03
C ASP A 639 24.73 13.48 -20.55
N GLY A 640 25.37 12.36 -20.93
CA GLY A 640 24.99 11.00 -20.53
C GLY A 640 23.88 10.31 -21.35
N TYR A 641 23.32 10.98 -22.37
CA TYR A 641 22.34 10.40 -23.30
C TYR A 641 22.25 11.22 -24.59
N THR A 642 21.53 10.71 -25.59
CA THR A 642 21.24 11.41 -26.84
C THR A 642 19.74 11.63 -26.96
N HIS A 643 19.34 12.86 -27.27
CA HIS A 643 17.96 13.22 -27.55
C HIS A 643 17.70 13.09 -29.05
N TYR A 644 16.72 12.26 -29.42
CA TYR A 644 16.32 12.03 -30.80
C TYR A 644 14.95 12.66 -31.05
N THR A 645 14.79 13.35 -32.18
CA THR A 645 13.50 13.93 -32.60
C THR A 645 13.19 13.50 -34.02
N LYS A 646 11.93 13.17 -34.32
CA LYS A 646 11.51 12.84 -35.70
C LYS A 646 11.70 14.05 -36.62
N ILE A 647 12.26 13.82 -37.80
CA ILE A 647 12.37 14.85 -38.85
C ILE A 647 11.01 15.01 -39.55
N ASP A 648 10.43 13.89 -39.99
CA ASP A 648 9.05 13.80 -40.49
C ASP A 648 8.20 12.97 -39.52
N PRO A 649 7.26 13.59 -38.77
CA PRO A 649 6.41 12.89 -37.81
C PRO A 649 5.54 11.79 -38.41
N GLU A 650 5.18 11.90 -39.69
CA GLU A 650 4.29 10.96 -40.39
C GLU A 650 5.03 9.71 -40.92
N SER A 651 6.37 9.75 -40.94
CA SER A 651 7.21 8.65 -41.41
C SER A 651 7.80 7.85 -40.25
N GLU A 652 8.10 6.57 -40.48
CA GLU A 652 8.79 5.75 -39.48
C GLU A 652 10.16 6.34 -39.15
N ALA A 653 10.50 6.36 -37.86
CA ALA A 653 11.78 6.85 -37.37
C ALA A 653 12.37 5.86 -36.38
N TYR A 654 13.62 5.46 -36.60
CA TYR A 654 14.22 4.37 -35.85
C TYR A 654 15.74 4.42 -35.82
N ILE A 655 16.30 3.73 -34.82
CA ILE A 655 17.72 3.39 -34.70
C ILE A 655 17.83 1.89 -34.95
N GLU A 656 18.59 1.48 -35.96
CA GLU A 656 18.75 0.07 -36.34
C GLU A 656 20.19 -0.40 -36.15
N TYR A 657 20.37 -1.37 -35.26
CA TYR A 657 21.63 -2.05 -35.00
C TYR A 657 21.71 -3.31 -35.83
N THR A 658 22.80 -3.49 -36.57
CA THR A 658 23.11 -4.76 -37.24
C THR A 658 24.26 -5.44 -36.50
N ILE A 659 24.05 -6.68 -36.07
CA ILE A 659 25.09 -7.50 -35.44
C ILE A 659 25.37 -8.77 -36.26
N ASP A 660 26.62 -9.24 -36.27
CA ASP A 660 26.99 -10.49 -36.94
C ASP A 660 26.78 -11.69 -35.99
N VAL A 661 26.00 -12.69 -36.42
CA VAL A 661 25.73 -13.87 -35.61
C VAL A 661 26.87 -14.88 -35.73
N ALA A 662 27.82 -14.84 -34.80
CA ALA A 662 29.04 -15.65 -34.83
C ALA A 662 28.91 -17.04 -34.17
N SER A 663 27.91 -17.27 -33.33
CA SER A 663 27.70 -18.54 -32.61
C SER A 663 26.23 -18.83 -32.35
N LYS A 664 25.93 -20.08 -31.95
CA LYS A 664 24.59 -20.52 -31.51
C LYS A 664 24.24 -20.13 -30.07
N ASP A 665 25.19 -19.52 -29.35
CA ASP A 665 24.98 -18.99 -28.00
C ASP A 665 23.81 -17.99 -28.00
N VAL A 666 23.07 -17.94 -26.89
CA VAL A 666 21.92 -17.04 -26.74
C VAL A 666 22.39 -15.59 -26.77
N ILE A 667 21.70 -14.74 -27.53
CA ILE A 667 22.00 -13.30 -27.60
C ILE A 667 21.01 -12.54 -26.72
N TYR A 668 21.55 -11.72 -25.83
CA TYR A 668 20.80 -10.77 -25.02
C TYR A 668 21.03 -9.33 -25.47
N GLY A 669 19.98 -8.52 -25.36
CA GLY A 669 20.00 -7.08 -25.55
C GLY A 669 19.57 -6.34 -24.29
N TYR A 670 20.22 -5.22 -23.99
CA TYR A 670 19.76 -4.25 -23.00
C TYR A 670 19.95 -2.83 -23.51
N PHE A 671 18.89 -2.02 -23.39
CA PHE A 671 18.89 -0.66 -23.90
C PHE A 671 18.64 0.32 -22.76
N THR A 672 19.36 1.43 -22.75
CA THR A 672 19.32 2.40 -21.65
C THR A 672 18.81 3.76 -22.12
N ALA A 673 18.17 4.46 -21.20
CA ALA A 673 17.58 5.78 -21.37
C ALA A 673 17.54 6.47 -20.00
N PRO A 674 17.56 7.81 -19.92
CA PRO A 674 17.46 8.52 -18.64
C PRO A 674 16.05 8.49 -18.05
N THR A 675 15.02 8.33 -18.90
CA THR A 675 13.61 8.31 -18.52
C THR A 675 12.84 7.27 -19.34
N THR A 676 11.59 7.02 -18.97
CA THR A 676 10.68 6.25 -19.82
C THR A 676 10.44 6.98 -21.14
N GLY A 677 10.18 6.23 -22.21
CA GLY A 677 9.84 6.73 -23.53
C GLY A 677 8.88 5.79 -24.25
N GLU A 678 8.36 6.21 -25.40
CA GLU A 678 7.49 5.37 -26.24
C GLU A 678 8.27 4.89 -27.46
N ALA A 679 8.84 3.69 -27.35
CA ALA A 679 9.48 2.99 -28.45
C ALA A 679 9.08 1.52 -28.48
N GLU A 680 9.27 0.85 -29.60
CA GLU A 680 9.16 -0.61 -29.76
C GLU A 680 10.51 -1.18 -30.19
N ILE A 681 10.79 -2.41 -29.76
CA ILE A 681 11.96 -3.15 -30.24
C ILE A 681 11.49 -4.15 -31.29
N ILE A 682 12.06 -4.10 -32.49
CA ILE A 682 11.76 -5.04 -33.58
C ILE A 682 13.04 -5.82 -33.87
N CYS A 683 12.97 -7.14 -33.85
CA CYS A 683 14.11 -8.03 -34.06
C CYS A 683 13.85 -8.90 -35.30
N ASP A 684 14.57 -8.69 -36.40
CA ASP A 684 14.33 -9.34 -37.71
C ASP A 684 12.85 -9.31 -38.17
N GLY A 685 12.18 -8.18 -37.94
CA GLY A 685 10.77 -7.98 -38.30
C GLY A 685 9.76 -8.57 -37.30
N LEU A 686 10.21 -9.25 -36.24
CA LEU A 686 9.36 -9.67 -35.12
C LEU A 686 9.25 -8.54 -34.10
N ASP A 687 8.02 -8.05 -33.91
CA ASP A 687 7.72 -7.04 -32.91
C ASP A 687 7.88 -7.63 -31.49
N ARG A 688 8.69 -6.95 -30.67
CA ARG A 688 8.91 -7.25 -29.24
C ARG A 688 8.19 -6.26 -28.33
N GLU A 689 7.14 -5.63 -28.83
CA GLU A 689 6.27 -4.68 -28.15
C GLU A 689 7.00 -3.44 -27.59
N SER A 690 6.26 -2.63 -26.83
CA SER A 690 6.75 -1.40 -26.24
C SER A 690 7.91 -1.64 -25.26
N TYR A 691 8.99 -0.88 -25.44
CA TYR A 691 10.15 -0.82 -24.58
C TYR A 691 10.31 0.59 -23.98
N PHE A 692 11.20 0.75 -23.00
CA PHE A 692 11.29 1.95 -22.14
C PHE A 692 9.99 2.28 -21.40
N SER A 693 9.11 1.29 -21.22
CA SER A 693 7.81 1.48 -20.61
C SER A 693 7.85 1.25 -19.10
N THR A 694 6.73 1.55 -18.43
CA THR A 694 6.60 1.27 -16.98
C THR A 694 6.80 -0.20 -16.65
N TYR A 695 6.50 -1.12 -17.58
CA TYR A 695 6.50 -2.55 -17.32
C TYR A 695 7.47 -3.37 -18.19
N ARG A 696 8.07 -2.78 -19.23
CA ARG A 696 8.98 -3.49 -20.14
C ARG A 696 10.20 -2.61 -20.42
N TRP A 697 11.28 -2.95 -19.71
CA TRP A 697 12.59 -2.31 -19.73
C TRP A 697 13.55 -3.14 -18.86
N ASN A 698 13.86 -4.33 -19.35
CA ASN A 698 14.72 -5.35 -18.74
C ASN A 698 15.62 -5.94 -19.83
N ILE A 699 16.60 -6.77 -19.45
CA ILE A 699 17.34 -7.59 -20.41
C ILE A 699 16.34 -8.42 -21.21
N ILE A 700 16.48 -8.41 -22.54
CA ILE A 700 15.67 -9.22 -23.44
C ILE A 700 16.54 -10.25 -24.15
N ASN A 701 16.01 -11.46 -24.25
CA ASN A 701 16.54 -12.49 -25.14
C ASN A 701 16.10 -12.20 -26.58
N LEU A 702 17.04 -12.12 -27.51
CA LEU A 702 16.77 -11.76 -28.89
C LEU A 702 16.26 -12.93 -29.77
N HIS A 703 16.22 -14.17 -29.24
CA HIS A 703 15.83 -15.47 -29.85
C HIS A 703 16.90 -16.13 -30.74
N ASP A 704 16.56 -17.30 -31.28
CA ASP A 704 17.43 -18.12 -32.13
C ASP A 704 17.65 -17.48 -33.49
N PHE A 705 18.92 -17.43 -33.89
CA PHE A 705 19.34 -16.97 -35.19
C PHE A 705 20.23 -18.00 -35.87
N GLU A 706 20.22 -17.97 -37.20
CA GLU A 706 21.15 -18.79 -37.97
C GLU A 706 22.55 -18.18 -37.91
N VAL A 707 23.53 -18.99 -37.48
CA VAL A 707 24.94 -18.61 -37.48
C VAL A 707 25.39 -18.22 -38.88
N GLY A 708 26.13 -17.11 -38.98
CA GLY A 708 26.60 -16.54 -40.24
C GLY A 708 25.62 -15.57 -40.89
N LYS A 709 24.40 -15.40 -40.35
CA LYS A 709 23.50 -14.30 -40.75
C LYS A 709 23.77 -13.04 -39.94
N LYS A 710 23.28 -11.92 -40.47
CA LYS A 710 23.21 -10.64 -39.78
C LYS A 710 21.85 -10.53 -39.11
N LEU A 711 21.85 -10.10 -37.85
CA LEU A 711 20.65 -9.81 -37.10
C LEU A 711 20.41 -8.30 -37.08
N SER A 712 19.21 -7.89 -37.47
CA SER A 712 18.75 -6.51 -37.32
C SER A 712 17.93 -6.32 -36.04
N ILE A 713 18.33 -5.35 -35.21
CA ILE A 713 17.57 -4.90 -34.05
C ILE A 713 17.23 -3.42 -34.21
N LYS A 714 15.93 -3.14 -34.37
CA LYS A 714 15.38 -1.81 -34.60
C LYS A 714 14.69 -1.28 -33.35
N ILE A 715 15.08 -0.09 -32.91
CA ILE A 715 14.37 0.72 -31.90
C ILE A 715 13.47 1.69 -32.64
N LEU A 716 12.18 1.37 -32.77
CA LEU A 716 11.19 2.15 -33.49
C LEU A 716 10.53 3.17 -32.56
N LEU A 717 10.64 4.47 -32.86
CA LEU A 717 10.02 5.53 -32.06
C LEU A 717 8.52 5.61 -32.33
N LYS A 718 7.72 5.53 -31.27
CA LYS A 718 6.27 5.74 -31.31
C LYS A 718 5.84 7.15 -30.93
N SER A 719 6.67 7.84 -30.17
CA SER A 719 6.53 9.27 -29.89
C SER A 719 7.43 10.10 -30.82
N ASP A 720 7.23 11.42 -30.82
CA ASP A 720 8.00 12.36 -31.65
C ASP A 720 9.46 12.51 -31.17
N GLU A 721 9.74 12.15 -29.92
CA GLU A 721 11.04 12.28 -29.29
C GLU A 721 11.40 11.04 -28.45
N LEU A 722 12.69 10.74 -28.36
CA LEU A 722 13.21 9.67 -27.49
C LEU A 722 14.56 10.07 -26.92
N ASP A 723 14.68 10.04 -25.59
CA ASP A 723 15.97 10.08 -24.92
C ASP A 723 16.55 8.68 -24.83
N TYR A 724 17.76 8.47 -25.35
CA TYR A 724 18.37 7.16 -25.47
C TYR A 724 19.89 7.24 -25.22
N SER A 725 20.40 6.33 -24.40
CA SER A 725 21.80 6.32 -23.95
C SER A 725 22.63 5.28 -24.73
N ASP A 726 22.51 4.01 -24.38
CA ASP A 726 23.36 2.92 -24.93
C ASP A 726 22.56 1.66 -25.29
N ALA A 727 23.10 0.88 -26.23
CA ALA A 727 22.74 -0.51 -26.50
C ALA A 727 23.87 -1.45 -26.06
N TYR A 728 23.51 -2.50 -25.34
CA TYR A 728 24.42 -3.57 -24.95
C TYR A 728 23.93 -4.89 -25.56
N PHE A 729 24.82 -5.59 -26.28
CA PHE A 729 24.55 -6.89 -26.87
C PHE A 729 25.60 -7.90 -26.40
N TYR A 730 25.16 -9.07 -25.92
CA TYR A 730 26.05 -10.09 -25.37
C TYR A 730 25.60 -11.50 -25.76
N TYR A 731 26.57 -12.36 -26.05
CA TYR A 731 26.39 -13.81 -26.04
C TYR A 731 26.49 -14.34 -24.63
N GLU A 732 25.56 -15.20 -24.20
CA GLU A 732 25.75 -16.04 -23.01
C GLU A 732 26.13 -17.46 -23.43
N ASN A 733 27.26 -17.94 -22.94
CA ASN A 733 27.70 -19.30 -23.18
C ASN A 733 27.15 -20.23 -22.08
N ALA A 734 26.08 -20.96 -22.40
CA ALA A 734 25.39 -21.82 -21.43
C ALA A 734 26.30 -22.90 -20.82
N ASP A 735 27.20 -23.50 -21.62
CA ASP A 735 28.13 -24.53 -21.14
C ASP A 735 29.10 -23.98 -20.09
N LYS A 736 29.60 -22.75 -20.27
CA LYS A 736 30.45 -22.08 -19.27
C LYS A 736 29.68 -21.73 -18.00
N VAL A 737 28.43 -21.28 -18.12
CA VAL A 737 27.57 -21.00 -16.96
C VAL A 737 27.31 -22.29 -16.18
N ASP A 738 26.90 -23.35 -16.87
CA ASP A 738 26.62 -24.66 -16.25
C ASP A 738 27.87 -25.28 -15.64
N GLY A 739 29.02 -25.16 -16.32
CA GLY A 739 30.32 -25.60 -15.81
C GLY A 739 30.75 -24.86 -14.55
N LEU A 740 30.63 -23.52 -14.53
CA LEU A 740 30.90 -22.70 -13.36
C LEU A 740 30.01 -23.09 -12.18
N PHE A 741 28.70 -23.23 -12.38
CA PHE A 741 27.80 -23.61 -11.30
C PHE A 741 28.00 -25.05 -10.85
N SER A 742 28.37 -25.96 -11.75
CA SER A 742 28.74 -27.34 -11.37
C SER A 742 29.96 -27.35 -10.46
N GLU A 743 30.98 -26.55 -10.76
CA GLU A 743 32.17 -26.37 -9.90
C GLU A 743 31.78 -25.78 -8.53
N VAL A 744 30.97 -24.73 -8.50
CA VAL A 744 30.51 -24.12 -7.23
C VAL A 744 29.74 -25.12 -6.38
N LYS A 745 28.94 -26.00 -7.01
CA LYS A 745 28.17 -27.06 -6.34
C LYS A 745 29.01 -28.22 -5.79
N GLU A 746 30.28 -28.37 -6.20
CA GLU A 746 31.20 -29.33 -5.58
C GLU A 746 31.39 -29.03 -4.08
N ASN A 747 31.33 -27.75 -3.71
CA ASN A 747 31.24 -27.28 -2.33
C ASN A 747 29.79 -27.47 -1.86
N LYS A 748 29.46 -28.71 -1.46
CA LYS A 748 28.11 -29.15 -1.08
C LYS A 748 27.50 -28.16 -0.09
N ALA A 749 26.41 -27.52 -0.49
CA ALA A 749 25.75 -26.51 0.31
C ALA A 749 24.23 -26.67 0.22
N GLU A 750 23.56 -26.55 1.36
CA GLU A 750 22.11 -26.64 1.45
C GLU A 750 21.61 -25.67 2.51
N LEU A 751 20.47 -25.01 2.24
CA LEU A 751 19.76 -24.19 3.20
C LEU A 751 18.32 -24.65 3.26
N LYS A 752 17.78 -24.75 4.47
CA LYS A 752 16.38 -25.06 4.76
C LYS A 752 15.74 -23.90 5.47
N LYS A 753 14.49 -23.65 5.12
CA LYS A 753 13.64 -22.65 5.77
C LYS A 753 12.85 -23.33 6.90
N ILE A 754 13.29 -23.12 8.14
CA ILE A 754 12.54 -23.56 9.32
C ILE A 754 11.35 -22.62 9.54
N THR A 755 11.64 -21.31 9.56
CA THR A 755 10.63 -20.25 9.47
C THR A 755 11.11 -19.15 8.51
N SER A 756 10.29 -18.13 8.26
CA SER A 756 10.76 -16.99 7.48
C SER A 756 11.87 -16.19 8.17
N SER A 757 12.03 -16.29 9.49
CA SER A 757 13.11 -15.67 10.28
C SER A 757 14.16 -16.64 10.83
N HIS A 758 14.09 -17.93 10.49
CA HIS A 758 15.03 -18.95 10.95
C HIS A 758 15.40 -19.90 9.80
N LEU A 759 16.65 -19.87 9.40
CA LEU A 759 17.22 -20.78 8.40
C LEU A 759 18.25 -21.71 9.04
N SER A 760 18.31 -22.93 8.57
CA SER A 760 19.24 -23.97 9.00
C SER A 760 19.87 -24.61 7.77
N GLY A 761 21.17 -24.85 7.77
CA GLY A 761 21.85 -25.35 6.59
C GLY A 761 23.21 -25.97 6.89
N ARG A 762 23.85 -26.44 5.83
CA ARG A 762 25.21 -26.98 5.85
C ARG A 762 26.00 -26.45 4.67
N ILE A 763 27.30 -26.28 4.86
CA ILE A 763 28.22 -25.90 3.80
C ILE A 763 29.53 -26.65 3.97
N ASP A 764 30.02 -27.26 2.90
CA ASP A 764 31.33 -27.89 2.81
C ASP A 764 32.25 -27.04 1.96
N ILE A 765 33.29 -26.48 2.58
CA ILE A 765 34.22 -25.57 1.91
C ILE A 765 35.54 -26.30 1.66
N ASN A 766 35.89 -26.47 0.38
CA ASN A 766 37.10 -27.19 -0.01
C ASN A 766 38.36 -26.30 -0.09
N ASP A 767 38.20 -24.99 -0.17
CA ASP A 767 39.26 -24.01 -0.41
C ASP A 767 39.33 -22.98 0.72
N SER A 768 40.52 -22.73 1.27
CA SER A 768 40.72 -21.83 2.41
C SER A 768 40.45 -20.36 2.11
N ASP A 769 40.48 -19.96 0.84
CA ASP A 769 40.24 -18.57 0.40
C ASP A 769 38.77 -18.32 0.02
N SER A 770 37.89 -19.31 0.25
CA SER A 770 36.47 -19.21 -0.03
C SER A 770 35.68 -18.76 1.20
N ILE A 771 34.60 -18.03 0.94
CA ILE A 771 33.62 -17.58 1.93
C ILE A 771 32.23 -18.12 1.59
N ALA A 772 31.33 -18.09 2.57
CA ALA A 772 29.93 -18.39 2.35
C ALA A 772 29.19 -17.12 1.88
N VAL A 773 28.41 -17.26 0.82
CA VAL A 773 27.50 -16.23 0.30
C VAL A 773 26.08 -16.77 0.36
N ILE A 774 25.14 -15.93 0.77
CA ILE A 774 23.72 -16.24 0.76
C ILE A 774 23.02 -15.26 -0.18
N SER A 775 22.21 -15.79 -1.10
CA SER A 775 21.47 -15.01 -2.11
C SER A 775 20.27 -14.27 -1.53
N ILE A 776 20.42 -13.67 -0.35
CA ILE A 776 19.45 -12.79 0.30
C ILE A 776 20.13 -11.46 0.65
N PRO A 777 19.39 -10.35 0.75
CA PRO A 777 19.99 -9.06 1.06
C PRO A 777 20.65 -9.05 2.44
N TYR A 778 21.82 -8.43 2.52
CA TYR A 778 22.48 -8.12 3.78
C TYR A 778 21.59 -7.22 4.63
N ASP A 779 21.37 -7.65 5.87
CA ASP A 779 20.71 -6.86 6.91
C ASP A 779 21.38 -7.19 8.25
N GLU A 780 21.78 -6.17 9.00
CA GLU A 780 22.43 -6.34 10.32
C GLU A 780 21.54 -7.08 11.33
N ALA A 781 20.24 -7.18 11.07
CA ALA A 781 19.29 -7.95 11.87
C ALA A 781 19.42 -9.47 11.71
N TRP A 782 20.15 -9.97 10.70
CA TRP A 782 20.52 -11.37 10.57
C TRP A 782 21.70 -11.70 11.50
N LYS A 783 21.52 -12.72 12.33
CA LYS A 783 22.57 -13.30 13.17
C LYS A 783 22.94 -14.66 12.60
N VAL A 784 24.22 -14.84 12.28
CA VAL A 784 24.77 -16.08 11.72
C VAL A 784 25.52 -16.83 12.81
N LYS A 785 25.33 -18.14 12.87
CA LYS A 785 26.16 -19.05 13.64
C LYS A 785 26.73 -20.13 12.74
N VAL A 786 27.99 -20.48 12.97
CA VAL A 786 28.72 -21.58 12.32
C VAL A 786 29.19 -22.51 13.42
N ASP A 787 28.76 -23.78 13.38
CA ASP A 787 29.00 -24.80 14.41
C ASP A 787 28.62 -24.32 15.83
N GLY A 788 27.54 -23.54 15.92
CA GLY A 788 27.04 -22.96 17.17
C GLY A 788 27.69 -21.65 17.62
N GLU A 789 28.84 -21.28 17.04
CA GLU A 789 29.58 -20.05 17.34
C GLU A 789 29.11 -18.88 16.47
N ALA A 790 29.01 -17.68 17.06
CA ALA A 790 28.50 -16.51 16.36
C ALA A 790 29.54 -15.93 15.39
N VAL A 791 29.14 -15.70 14.14
CA VAL A 791 29.98 -15.12 13.08
C VAL A 791 29.36 -13.81 12.57
N LYS A 792 30.22 -12.84 12.23
CA LYS A 792 29.79 -11.54 11.70
C LYS A 792 29.45 -11.64 10.22
N ALA A 793 28.21 -11.31 9.87
CA ALA A 793 27.80 -11.12 8.48
C ALA A 793 28.42 -9.85 7.88
N LYS A 794 28.77 -9.91 6.59
CA LYS A 794 29.35 -8.84 5.78
C LYS A 794 28.62 -8.73 4.43
N PRO A 795 28.53 -7.55 3.82
CA PRO A 795 27.94 -7.41 2.50
C PRO A 795 28.88 -7.99 1.42
N ALA A 796 28.31 -8.76 0.49
CA ALA A 796 28.91 -9.16 -0.79
C ALA A 796 28.20 -8.43 -1.93
N ILE A 797 28.92 -8.01 -2.96
CA ILE A 797 28.36 -7.22 -4.08
C ILE A 797 27.63 -5.96 -3.58
N ASN A 798 28.01 -5.44 -2.41
CA ASN A 798 27.35 -4.34 -1.70
C ASN A 798 25.82 -4.53 -1.50
N MET A 799 25.30 -5.77 -1.53
CA MET A 799 23.87 -6.07 -1.38
C MET A 799 23.58 -7.42 -0.74
N LEU A 800 24.27 -8.50 -1.13
CA LEU A 800 24.00 -9.85 -0.62
C LEU A 800 24.71 -10.10 0.70
N MET A 801 24.24 -11.09 1.46
CA MET A 801 24.87 -11.47 2.72
C MET A 801 26.01 -12.45 2.51
N SER A 802 27.12 -12.29 3.22
CA SER A 802 28.23 -13.23 3.26
C SER A 802 28.82 -13.33 4.67
N PHE A 803 29.62 -14.36 4.94
CA PHE A 803 30.35 -14.52 6.20
C PHE A 803 31.56 -15.43 6.01
N ASP A 804 32.53 -15.30 6.91
CA ASP A 804 33.75 -16.10 6.88
C ASP A 804 33.47 -17.49 7.45
N VAL A 805 33.98 -18.52 6.79
CA VAL A 805 33.85 -19.93 7.20
C VAL A 805 35.17 -20.62 6.86
N THR A 806 35.65 -21.47 7.74
CA THR A 806 36.90 -22.20 7.51
C THR A 806 36.72 -23.34 6.50
N LYS A 807 37.83 -23.89 6.02
CA LYS A 807 37.79 -25.11 5.21
C LYS A 807 37.22 -26.29 6.02
N GLY A 808 36.31 -27.04 5.43
CA GLY A 808 35.65 -28.21 6.02
C GLY A 808 34.12 -28.15 5.96
N GLU A 809 33.48 -29.17 6.55
CA GLU A 809 32.04 -29.25 6.72
C GLU A 809 31.59 -28.45 7.94
N HIS A 810 30.58 -27.60 7.76
CA HIS A 810 30.07 -26.72 8.80
C HIS A 810 28.54 -26.71 8.84
N GLU A 811 27.98 -26.65 10.05
CA GLU A 811 26.55 -26.38 10.27
C GLU A 811 26.32 -24.87 10.39
N VAL A 812 25.34 -24.35 9.65
CA VAL A 812 25.03 -22.92 9.59
C VAL A 812 23.61 -22.66 10.05
N GLU A 813 23.46 -21.71 10.97
CA GLU A 813 22.18 -21.30 11.53
C GLU A 813 22.01 -19.78 11.40
N LEU A 814 20.87 -19.33 10.87
CA LEU A 814 20.57 -17.91 10.68
C LEU A 814 19.28 -17.52 11.37
N TYR A 815 19.34 -16.47 12.19
CA TYR A 815 18.19 -15.93 12.91
C TYR A 815 17.99 -14.45 12.59
N TYR A 816 16.80 -14.09 12.10
CA TYR A 816 16.44 -12.71 11.84
C TYR A 816 15.65 -12.12 13.01
N THR A 817 16.17 -11.05 13.61
CA THR A 817 15.46 -10.30 14.66
C THR A 817 15.35 -8.83 14.27
N PRO A 818 14.14 -8.32 13.96
CA PRO A 818 13.96 -6.93 13.56
C PRO A 818 14.63 -5.95 14.53
N SER A 819 15.44 -5.05 13.97
CA SER A 819 16.17 -4.05 14.74
C SER A 819 15.25 -3.29 15.69
N GLY A 820 15.58 -3.27 16.98
CA GLY A 820 14.79 -2.57 18.01
C GLY A 820 13.62 -3.36 18.61
N LYS A 821 13.35 -4.61 18.18
CA LYS A 821 12.27 -5.45 18.73
C LYS A 821 12.36 -5.60 20.25
N ASN A 822 13.52 -5.99 20.77
CA ASN A 822 13.72 -6.19 22.22
C ASN A 822 13.55 -4.88 23.01
N VAL A 823 14.09 -3.77 22.50
CA VAL A 823 13.94 -2.44 23.12
C VAL A 823 12.46 -2.03 23.17
N GLY A 824 11.73 -2.24 22.08
CA GLY A 824 10.30 -1.99 22.00
C GLY A 824 9.50 -2.82 23.02
N ILE A 825 9.77 -4.12 23.12
CA ILE A 825 9.12 -5.02 24.08
C ILE A 825 9.36 -4.51 25.51
N ILE A 826 10.60 -4.18 25.87
CA ILE A 826 10.96 -3.70 27.21
C ILE A 826 10.20 -2.41 27.54
N ILE A 827 10.19 -1.43 26.63
CA ILE A 827 9.47 -0.15 26.83
C ILE A 827 7.96 -0.39 27.01
N SER A 828 7.35 -1.24 26.17
CA SER A 828 5.93 -1.57 26.27
C SER A 828 5.60 -2.26 27.60
N LEU A 829 6.41 -3.22 28.06
CA LEU A 829 6.20 -3.94 29.32
C LEU A 829 6.38 -3.05 30.56
N ILE A 830 7.39 -2.18 30.56
CA ILE A 830 7.60 -1.18 31.63
C ILE A 830 6.40 -0.23 31.68
N THR A 831 5.97 0.29 30.53
CA THR A 831 4.81 1.19 30.44
C THR A 831 3.53 0.53 30.95
N LEU A 832 3.29 -0.72 30.54
CA LEU A 832 2.14 -1.50 31.01
C LEU A 832 2.19 -1.73 32.52
N SER A 833 3.37 -2.06 33.06
CA SER A 833 3.56 -2.26 34.50
C SER A 833 3.31 -0.99 35.30
N ILE A 834 3.83 0.16 34.85
CA ILE A 834 3.56 1.47 35.46
C ILE A 834 2.07 1.80 35.43
N LEU A 835 1.40 1.55 34.29
CA LEU A 835 -0.03 1.79 34.13
C LEU A 835 -0.86 0.91 35.09
N MET A 836 -0.51 -0.37 35.23
CA MET A 836 -1.17 -1.29 36.16
C MET A 836 -0.96 -0.88 37.63
N LEU A 837 0.26 -0.52 38.02
CA LEU A 837 0.58 -0.05 39.38
C LEU A 837 -0.16 1.24 39.71
N TRP A 838 -0.20 2.19 38.77
CA TRP A 838 -0.95 3.44 38.92
C TRP A 838 -2.44 3.18 39.15
N GLU A 839 -3.00 2.22 38.41
CA GLU A 839 -4.40 1.83 38.52
C GLU A 839 -4.71 1.11 39.84
N ILE A 840 -3.82 0.23 40.33
CA ILE A 840 -3.95 -0.42 41.64
C ILE A 840 -3.91 0.61 42.76
N LYS A 841 -2.96 1.55 42.74
CA LYS A 841 -2.85 2.61 43.75
C LYS A 841 -4.11 3.47 43.81
N LYS A 842 -4.67 3.81 42.65
CA LYS A 842 -5.91 4.59 42.54
C LYS A 842 -7.15 3.85 43.09
N ARG A 843 -7.18 2.51 43.01
CA ARG A 843 -8.24 1.69 43.60
C ARG A 843 -8.10 1.55 45.11
N ARG A 844 -6.87 1.48 45.63
CA ARG A 844 -6.59 1.44 47.08
C ARG A 844 -6.79 2.79 47.78
N SER A 845 -6.70 3.89 47.04
CA SER A 845 -6.95 5.26 47.54
C SER A 845 -8.43 5.69 47.42
N LYS A 846 -9.30 4.83 46.92
CA LYS A 846 -10.76 4.99 46.91
C LYS A 846 -11.34 4.09 47.98
#